data_AF-U2EMJ3-F1
#
_entry.id   AF-U2EMJ3-F1
#
_cell.length_a   1.000
_cell.length_b   1.000
_cell.length_c   1.000
_cell.angle_alpha   90.00
_cell.angle_beta   90.00
_cell.angle_gamma   90.00
#
_symmetry.space_group_name_H-M   'P 1'
#
loop_
_entity.id
_entity.type
_entity.pdbx_description
1 polymer ?
#
loop_
_entity_poly.entity_id
_entity_poly.type
_entity_poly.pdbx_seq_one_letter_code
_entity_poly.pdbx_strand_id
1 'polypeptide(L)'
;MRRKKKGASLITVVVIFAILITLGTAALSLTATDYNLRIGESKRVKNLYYSESGVDVTYGVMGKVVEKAIYEGNRAVDTFMTSLNGSGGIIELQRENIKNGEAINGEKYIDNAGNIDEAKIKTAQNETFKAAFRNYLTSEYPTAGSNVSRIIYCLENNVYFNDTGAEVSVNFQTAEKPNIVIAGARRRVFSQDDKLDLNIESSFQTSVTATSTANMPFKRTIGVTYTINVPNYNDTYYVQTEKKSINVNPLMKRAIAIDGDLTINGNFQVDGDIFVKGRESGNAADKVYDKYKGGILIQGNNGDDKKVVFKGIIATAKSFNVKGTNTVEILPSDNSTDGMGKLYAGNAYVGKSTQGETDSYNSNLKVSGQVYTDNDLALNARNSHINIDEYYGISDSSDTPVSGSVRGSYTDERMSSCIIVNSDDIDTGSTVSINRKAYIMGTAYIKTGPVFQTGESVSVKGNYRAYANELNNASGENSYLKGGNVYFGYYTPLQLADKYKSLQDNSTKDMIVTDKSKYFNLYANEKGMGVIKGTGISLPANTASETNTITIGAYVSKSNDGRFLTYPENYSDGIHRNLIDEKRTNYAREVFEMGNDTGSLLQKYKLGIVDKYVSNQVDFNNVVNYIEPTKHEVIINNDPSKTIIIYGKNTAPVDNSTTISVNATSGKASGIIVTKGNVIIKGEATYTGSIIAAGDVTSENDGALKKIKYDMNYVYRLIARNYEKFKNNSGQYIFDSSIQEPKVIEINDEVSIGGNDTAHNNISDKIIAKSRWRIVK
;
A
#
# COMPACT_ATOMS: atom_id res chain seq x y z
N MET A 1 52.05 134.11 -40.37
CA MET A 1 50.83 133.32 -40.69
C MET A 1 50.79 132.06 -39.83
N ARG A 2 49.74 131.84 -39.01
CA ARG A 2 49.49 130.56 -38.31
C ARG A 2 47.96 130.36 -38.18
N ARG A 3 47.37 129.47 -38.99
CA ARG A 3 45.93 129.13 -38.95
C ARG A 3 45.66 128.18 -37.77
N LYS A 4 44.77 128.55 -36.84
CA LYS A 4 44.33 127.71 -35.71
C LYS A 4 43.21 126.76 -36.18
N LYS A 5 43.44 125.44 -36.06
CA LYS A 5 42.47 124.36 -36.38
C LYS A 5 41.38 124.28 -35.30
N LYS A 6 40.20 124.90 -35.49
CA LYS A 6 39.07 124.86 -34.52
C LYS A 6 37.91 123.90 -34.89
N GLY A 7 37.87 123.31 -36.09
CA GLY A 7 36.86 122.33 -36.48
C GLY A 7 37.15 120.87 -36.07
N ALA A 8 38.42 120.54 -35.78
CA ALA A 8 38.84 119.19 -35.47
C ALA A 8 38.30 118.67 -34.12
N SER A 9 38.16 119.53 -33.10
CA SER A 9 37.72 119.11 -31.76
C SER A 9 36.25 118.68 -31.72
N LEU A 10 35.34 119.35 -32.44
CA LEU A 10 33.91 118.99 -32.45
C LEU A 10 33.68 117.65 -33.16
N ILE A 11 34.34 117.42 -34.30
CA ILE A 11 34.30 116.14 -35.02
C ILE A 11 34.87 115.02 -34.14
N THR A 12 35.97 115.28 -33.42
CA THR A 12 36.56 114.29 -32.51
C THR A 12 35.60 113.91 -31.38
N VAL A 13 34.87 114.87 -30.80
CA VAL A 13 33.87 114.60 -29.75
C VAL A 13 32.69 113.78 -30.29
N VAL A 14 32.16 114.11 -31.47
CA VAL A 14 31.06 113.35 -32.09
C VAL A 14 31.48 111.93 -32.43
N VAL A 15 32.70 111.74 -32.95
CA VAL A 15 33.26 110.40 -33.23
C VAL A 15 33.45 109.61 -31.93
N ILE A 16 33.97 110.23 -30.86
CA ILE A 16 34.09 109.58 -29.55
C ILE A 16 32.72 109.19 -28.99
N PHE A 17 31.72 110.06 -29.08
CA PHE A 17 30.36 109.74 -28.63
C PHE A 17 29.70 108.65 -29.48
N ALA A 18 29.87 108.66 -30.80
CA ALA A 18 29.39 107.59 -31.67
C ALA A 18 30.03 106.25 -31.29
N ILE A 19 31.34 106.22 -31.09
CA ILE A 19 32.07 105.03 -30.62
C ILE A 19 31.55 104.58 -29.25
N LEU A 20 31.35 105.49 -28.29
CA LEU A 20 30.83 105.17 -26.95
C LEU A 20 29.39 104.66 -26.98
N ILE A 21 28.52 105.21 -27.82
CA ILE A 21 27.13 104.74 -27.99
C ILE A 21 27.12 103.37 -28.66
N THR A 22 27.92 103.15 -29.69
CA THR A 22 28.06 101.83 -30.34
C THR A 22 28.63 100.79 -29.37
N LEU A 23 29.65 101.14 -28.57
CA LEU A 23 30.19 100.25 -27.53
C LEU A 23 29.17 99.99 -26.42
N GLY A 24 28.48 101.03 -25.95
CA GLY A 24 27.48 100.92 -24.89
C GLY A 24 26.27 100.09 -25.31
N THR A 25 25.76 100.30 -26.53
CA THR A 25 24.69 99.46 -27.10
C THR A 25 25.16 98.05 -27.36
N ALA A 26 26.36 97.83 -27.89
CA ALA A 26 26.92 96.48 -28.07
C ALA A 26 27.07 95.73 -26.73
N ALA A 27 27.53 96.40 -25.67
CA ALA A 27 27.64 95.82 -24.33
C ALA A 27 26.27 95.49 -23.69
N LEU A 28 25.27 96.36 -23.87
CA LEU A 28 23.89 96.10 -23.43
C LEU A 28 23.23 94.97 -24.21
N SER A 29 23.43 94.90 -25.54
CA SER A 29 22.94 93.80 -26.37
C SER A 29 23.60 92.48 -25.98
N LEU A 30 24.90 92.47 -25.68
CA LEU A 30 25.62 91.28 -25.22
C LEU A 30 25.11 90.81 -23.85
N THR A 31 24.92 91.73 -22.89
CA THR A 31 24.41 91.38 -21.55
C THR A 31 22.94 90.92 -21.58
N ALA A 32 22.08 91.55 -22.38
CA ALA A 32 20.71 91.10 -22.59
C ALA A 32 20.65 89.72 -23.26
N THR A 33 21.57 89.45 -24.20
CA THR A 33 21.70 88.13 -24.83
C THR A 33 22.19 87.08 -23.84
N ASP A 34 23.22 87.37 -23.04
CA ASP A 34 23.72 86.45 -21.99
C ASP A 34 22.65 86.15 -20.95
N TYR A 35 21.90 87.16 -20.50
CA TYR A 35 20.77 86.99 -19.58
C TYR A 35 19.68 86.07 -20.16
N ASN A 36 19.28 86.29 -21.40
CA ASN A 36 18.30 85.45 -22.08
C ASN A 36 18.81 84.01 -22.28
N LEU A 37 20.09 83.83 -22.61
CA LEU A 37 20.72 82.51 -22.71
C LEU A 37 20.73 81.79 -21.34
N ARG A 38 21.06 82.49 -20.25
CA ARG A 38 21.02 81.92 -18.89
C ARG A 38 19.62 81.54 -18.45
N ILE A 39 18.60 82.34 -18.77
CA ILE A 39 17.20 81.98 -18.52
C ILE A 39 16.79 80.77 -19.34
N GLY A 40 17.17 80.72 -20.62
CA GLY A 40 16.92 79.57 -21.49
C GLY A 40 17.55 78.29 -20.93
N GLU A 41 18.82 78.36 -20.51
CA GLU A 41 19.54 77.27 -19.86
C GLU A 41 18.90 76.86 -18.52
N SER A 42 18.51 77.82 -17.68
CA SER A 42 17.83 77.54 -16.41
C SER A 42 16.49 76.82 -16.64
N LYS A 43 15.67 77.28 -17.59
CA LYS A 43 14.41 76.60 -17.99
C LYS A 43 14.68 75.21 -18.56
N ARG A 44 15.74 75.05 -19.34
CA ARG A 44 16.15 73.76 -19.93
C ARG A 44 16.57 72.74 -18.87
N VAL A 45 17.30 73.18 -17.85
CA VAL A 45 17.68 72.37 -16.69
C VAL A 45 16.46 72.07 -15.82
N LYS A 46 15.60 73.07 -15.56
CA LYS A 46 14.32 72.88 -14.87
C LYS A 46 13.50 71.78 -15.56
N ASN A 47 13.28 71.88 -16.87
CA ASN A 47 12.48 70.90 -17.60
C ASN A 47 13.09 69.49 -17.59
N LEU A 48 14.43 69.38 -17.54
CA LEU A 48 15.10 68.09 -17.38
C LEU A 48 14.77 67.47 -16.01
N TYR A 49 14.88 68.24 -14.91
CA TYR A 49 14.56 67.74 -13.57
C TYR A 49 13.09 67.34 -13.40
N TYR A 50 12.13 68.08 -13.99
CA TYR A 50 10.71 67.66 -13.96
C TYR A 50 10.45 66.41 -14.80
N SER A 51 11.16 66.23 -15.92
CA SER A 51 11.10 64.99 -16.70
C SER A 51 11.72 63.82 -15.93
N GLU A 52 12.75 64.07 -15.13
CA GLU A 52 13.38 63.05 -14.28
C GLU A 52 12.47 62.67 -13.12
N SER A 53 11.87 63.67 -12.47
CA SER A 53 10.87 63.47 -11.42
C SER A 53 9.69 62.65 -11.93
N GLY A 54 9.26 62.83 -13.18
CA GLY A 54 8.21 61.99 -13.78
C GLY A 54 8.59 60.52 -13.87
N VAL A 55 9.86 60.21 -14.15
CA VAL A 55 10.38 58.83 -14.10
C VAL A 55 10.35 58.28 -12.67
N ASP A 56 10.75 59.09 -11.69
CA ASP A 56 10.77 58.66 -10.28
C ASP A 56 9.37 58.46 -9.71
N VAL A 57 8.41 59.33 -10.04
CA VAL A 57 6.99 59.15 -9.69
C VAL A 57 6.44 57.88 -10.33
N THR A 58 6.78 57.64 -11.61
CA THR A 58 6.36 56.42 -12.31
C THR A 58 6.92 55.16 -11.65
N TYR A 59 8.17 55.20 -11.16
CA TYR A 59 8.75 54.11 -10.37
C TYR A 59 7.99 53.89 -9.05
N GLY A 60 7.60 54.96 -8.35
CA GLY A 60 6.79 54.87 -7.13
C GLY A 60 5.40 54.26 -7.37
N VAL A 61 4.70 54.69 -8.42
CA VAL A 61 3.42 54.12 -8.84
C VAL A 61 3.58 52.64 -9.22
N MET A 62 4.62 52.31 -9.99
CA MET A 62 4.92 50.93 -10.36
C MET A 62 5.13 50.05 -9.14
N GLY A 63 5.88 50.53 -8.14
CA GLY A 63 6.07 49.85 -6.86
C GLY A 63 4.73 49.52 -6.19
N LYS A 64 3.82 50.49 -6.09
CA LYS A 64 2.49 50.29 -5.48
C LYS A 64 1.61 49.29 -6.24
N VAL A 65 1.64 49.33 -7.58
CA VAL A 65 0.88 48.37 -8.39
C VAL A 65 1.45 46.95 -8.28
N VAL A 66 2.78 46.82 -8.20
CA VAL A 66 3.46 45.53 -7.96
C VAL A 66 3.15 45.00 -6.56
N GLU A 67 3.19 45.83 -5.51
CA GLU A 67 2.78 45.44 -4.16
C GLU A 67 1.36 44.86 -4.15
N LYS A 68 0.42 45.50 -4.87
CA LYS A 68 -0.95 44.97 -4.98
C LYS A 68 -1.02 43.67 -5.79
N ALA A 69 -0.17 43.50 -6.80
CA ALA A 69 -0.09 42.24 -7.56
C ALA A 69 0.40 41.08 -6.69
N ILE A 70 1.35 41.32 -5.77
CA ILE A 70 1.82 40.32 -4.80
C ILE A 70 0.68 39.93 -3.86
N TYR A 71 -0.05 40.91 -3.32
CA TYR A 71 -1.20 40.68 -2.46
C TYR A 71 -2.25 39.79 -3.14
N GLU A 72 -2.59 40.07 -4.40
CA GLU A 72 -3.53 39.27 -5.18
C GLU A 72 -3.00 37.86 -5.49
N GLY A 73 -1.69 37.73 -5.71
CA GLY A 73 -1.01 36.44 -5.83
C GLY A 73 -1.17 35.58 -4.58
N ASN A 74 -0.90 36.15 -3.40
CA ASN A 74 -1.04 35.46 -2.12
C ASN A 74 -2.49 35.04 -1.85
N ARG A 75 -3.44 35.95 -2.09
CA ARG A 75 -4.88 35.66 -1.95
C ARG A 75 -5.36 34.50 -2.83
N ALA A 76 -4.81 34.38 -4.04
CA ALA A 76 -5.13 33.27 -4.94
C ALA A 76 -4.60 31.94 -4.39
N VAL A 77 -3.41 31.94 -3.77
CA VAL A 77 -2.87 30.76 -3.09
C VAL A 77 -3.72 30.39 -1.88
N ASP A 78 -4.14 31.34 -1.05
CA ASP A 78 -5.04 31.08 0.09
C ASP A 78 -6.35 30.41 -0.35
N THR A 79 -6.92 30.88 -1.46
CA THR A 79 -8.12 30.31 -2.06
C THR A 79 -7.88 28.87 -2.54
N PHE A 80 -6.74 28.63 -3.21
CA PHE A 80 -6.33 27.29 -3.63
C PHE A 80 -6.15 26.35 -2.44
N MET A 81 -5.45 26.78 -1.39
CA MET A 81 -5.23 25.97 -0.18
C MET A 81 -6.54 25.65 0.54
N THR A 82 -7.48 26.60 0.57
CA THR A 82 -8.83 26.36 1.10
C THR A 82 -9.57 25.31 0.28
N SER A 83 -9.40 25.27 -1.05
CA SER A 83 -10.02 24.27 -1.93
C SER A 83 -9.42 22.86 -1.83
N LEU A 84 -8.18 22.75 -1.34
CA LEU A 84 -7.53 21.44 -1.10
C LEU A 84 -8.13 20.73 0.12
N ASN A 85 -8.45 21.48 1.18
CA ASN A 85 -8.88 20.97 2.48
C ASN A 85 -10.41 21.04 2.66
N GLY A 86 -10.91 20.53 3.79
CA GLY A 86 -12.32 20.58 4.18
C GLY A 86 -13.18 19.50 3.54
N SER A 87 -14.45 19.43 3.98
CA SER A 87 -15.40 18.44 3.47
C SER A 87 -15.76 18.74 2.01
N GLY A 88 -15.46 17.80 1.12
CA GLY A 88 -15.56 17.97 -0.34
C GLY A 88 -14.34 18.63 -0.99
N GLY A 89 -13.24 18.82 -0.26
CA GLY A 89 -11.98 19.32 -0.79
C GLY A 89 -11.30 18.33 -1.73
N ILE A 90 -10.37 18.82 -2.56
CA ILE A 90 -9.69 17.99 -3.57
C ILE A 90 -8.97 16.78 -2.95
N ILE A 91 -8.32 16.95 -1.80
CA ILE A 91 -7.59 15.85 -1.13
C ILE A 91 -8.55 14.74 -0.69
N GLU A 92 -9.72 15.09 -0.15
CA GLU A 92 -10.74 14.11 0.26
C GLU A 92 -11.26 13.34 -0.97
N LEU A 93 -11.63 14.06 -2.04
CA LEU A 93 -12.11 13.45 -3.28
C LEU A 93 -11.06 12.53 -3.92
N GLN A 94 -9.78 12.91 -3.90
CA GLN A 94 -8.72 12.05 -4.44
C GLN A 94 -8.55 10.78 -3.60
N ARG A 95 -8.64 10.87 -2.27
CA ARG A 95 -8.61 9.69 -1.39
C ARG A 95 -9.79 8.75 -1.70
N GLU A 96 -10.97 9.31 -1.98
CA GLU A 96 -12.14 8.54 -2.40
C GLU A 96 -11.96 7.84 -3.75
N ASN A 97 -11.41 8.53 -4.75
CA ASN A 97 -11.14 7.93 -6.06
C ASN A 97 -10.13 6.77 -5.94
N ILE A 98 -9.06 6.93 -5.16
CA ILE A 98 -8.09 5.82 -4.89
C ILE A 98 -8.80 4.64 -4.22
N LYS A 99 -9.67 4.90 -3.23
CA LYS A 99 -10.47 3.87 -2.54
C LYS A 99 -11.35 3.07 -3.50
N ASN A 100 -12.02 3.75 -4.43
CA ASN A 100 -12.89 3.09 -5.42
C ASN A 100 -12.10 2.46 -6.58
N GLY A 101 -10.77 2.67 -6.60
CA GLY A 101 -9.91 2.36 -7.75
C GLY A 101 -10.42 3.03 -9.02
N GLU A 102 -10.94 4.24 -8.87
CA GLU A 102 -11.33 5.16 -9.93
C GLU A 102 -10.11 6.00 -10.31
N ALA A 103 -10.03 6.40 -11.58
CA ALA A 103 -8.94 7.26 -12.03
C ALA A 103 -9.12 8.66 -11.42
N ILE A 104 -8.04 9.23 -10.89
CA ILE A 104 -8.01 10.65 -10.52
C ILE A 104 -7.94 11.47 -11.81
N ASN A 105 -9.02 12.20 -12.11
CA ASN A 105 -9.05 13.14 -13.22
C ASN A 105 -8.43 14.48 -12.78
N GLY A 106 -7.26 14.82 -13.33
CA GLY A 106 -6.54 16.07 -13.03
C GLY A 106 -5.19 15.87 -12.33
N GLU A 107 -4.65 16.95 -11.76
CA GLU A 107 -3.41 16.94 -10.97
C GLU A 107 -3.57 16.10 -9.70
N LYS A 108 -2.60 15.24 -9.40
CA LYS A 108 -2.60 14.36 -8.23
C LYS A 108 -1.81 14.99 -7.09
N TYR A 109 -2.44 15.18 -5.94
CA TYR A 109 -1.84 15.79 -4.74
C TYR A 109 -1.62 14.80 -3.60
N ILE A 110 -1.93 13.52 -3.81
CA ILE A 110 -1.69 12.43 -2.87
C ILE A 110 -0.99 11.25 -3.55
N ASP A 111 -0.20 10.48 -2.81
CA ASP A 111 0.36 9.23 -3.30
C ASP A 111 -0.69 8.09 -3.35
N ASN A 112 -0.32 6.90 -3.83
CA ASN A 112 -1.22 5.73 -3.86
C ASN A 112 -1.62 5.24 -2.45
N ALA A 113 -0.91 5.69 -1.43
CA ALA A 113 -1.13 5.37 -0.04
C ALA A 113 -2.03 6.42 0.64
N GLY A 114 -2.42 7.50 -0.06
CA GLY A 114 -3.25 8.59 0.44
C GLY A 114 -2.49 9.65 1.24
N ASN A 115 -1.15 9.60 1.25
CA ASN A 115 -0.30 10.64 1.86
C ASN A 115 -0.20 11.83 0.93
N ILE A 116 -0.06 13.01 1.50
CA ILE A 116 0.04 14.28 0.78
C ILE A 116 1.38 14.33 0.02
N ASP A 117 1.32 14.65 -1.27
CA ASP A 117 2.50 14.91 -2.10
C ASP A 117 2.87 16.40 -2.01
N GLU A 118 3.79 16.71 -1.09
CA GLU A 118 4.22 18.07 -0.81
C GLU A 118 4.90 18.75 -2.01
N ALA A 119 5.61 17.99 -2.85
CA ALA A 119 6.29 18.53 -4.02
C ALA A 119 5.28 19.02 -5.07
N LYS A 120 4.19 18.26 -5.25
CA LYS A 120 3.08 18.65 -6.12
C LYS A 120 2.35 19.89 -5.63
N ILE A 121 2.06 19.98 -4.34
CA ILE A 121 1.39 21.15 -3.76
C ILE A 121 2.24 22.41 -3.88
N LYS A 122 3.56 22.34 -3.59
CA LYS A 122 4.48 23.49 -3.77
C LYS A 122 4.50 24.00 -5.21
N THR A 123 4.52 23.08 -6.17
CA THR A 123 4.50 23.44 -7.59
C THR A 123 3.20 24.17 -7.93
N ALA A 124 2.05 23.63 -7.49
CA ALA A 124 0.75 24.25 -7.72
C ALA A 124 0.57 25.61 -7.03
N GLN A 125 1.09 25.80 -5.81
CA GLN A 125 1.08 27.10 -5.12
C GLN A 125 1.85 28.16 -5.91
N ASN A 126 3.08 27.83 -6.33
CA ASN A 126 3.92 28.76 -7.09
C ASN A 126 3.27 29.12 -8.43
N GLU A 127 2.73 28.14 -9.17
CA GLU A 127 2.03 28.41 -10.42
C GLU A 127 0.77 29.28 -10.23
N THR A 128 -0.01 29.01 -9.17
CA THR A 128 -1.20 29.80 -8.82
C THR A 128 -0.84 31.26 -8.51
N PHE A 129 0.18 31.47 -7.67
CA PHE A 129 0.69 32.80 -7.33
C PHE A 129 1.14 33.55 -8.58
N LYS A 130 2.02 32.93 -9.39
CA LYS A 130 2.58 33.55 -10.59
C LYS A 130 1.50 33.91 -11.60
N ALA A 131 0.51 33.03 -11.79
CA ALA A 131 -0.63 33.29 -12.68
C ALA A 131 -1.44 34.51 -12.22
N ALA A 132 -1.80 34.58 -10.94
CA ALA A 132 -2.55 35.71 -10.38
C ALA A 132 -1.76 37.02 -10.43
N PHE A 133 -0.47 37.00 -10.09
CA PHE A 133 0.43 38.16 -10.20
C PHE A 133 0.48 38.71 -11.63
N ARG A 134 0.71 37.83 -12.62
CA ARG A 134 0.76 38.22 -14.05
C ARG A 134 -0.59 38.79 -14.50
N ASN A 135 -1.67 38.11 -14.13
CA ASN A 135 -3.03 38.53 -14.50
C ASN A 135 -3.38 39.89 -13.91
N TYR A 136 -3.02 40.18 -12.66
CA TYR A 136 -3.32 41.47 -12.05
C TYR A 136 -2.66 42.65 -12.80
N LEU A 137 -1.40 42.51 -13.21
CA LEU A 137 -0.68 43.57 -13.92
C LEU A 137 -1.16 43.74 -15.37
N THR A 138 -1.48 42.62 -16.03
CA THR A 138 -1.73 42.61 -17.47
C THR A 138 -3.21 42.65 -17.85
N SER A 139 -4.13 42.33 -16.93
CA SER A 139 -5.58 42.32 -17.17
C SER A 139 -6.10 43.65 -17.70
N GLU A 140 -7.20 43.60 -18.45
CA GLU A 140 -7.79 44.79 -19.04
C GLU A 140 -8.37 45.67 -17.93
N TYR A 141 -8.11 46.98 -17.97
CA TYR A 141 -8.71 47.89 -17.02
C TYR A 141 -9.98 48.52 -17.63
N PRO A 142 -11.17 48.29 -17.05
CA PRO A 142 -12.44 48.67 -17.64
C PRO A 142 -12.71 50.18 -17.48
N THR A 143 -12.17 50.99 -18.39
CA THR A 143 -12.70 52.33 -18.67
C THR A 143 -13.02 52.44 -20.16
N ALA A 144 -14.09 53.15 -20.49
CA ALA A 144 -14.77 53.09 -21.78
C ALA A 144 -13.83 53.24 -22.99
N GLY A 145 -13.56 52.13 -23.68
CA GLY A 145 -13.03 52.12 -25.05
C GLY A 145 -11.56 51.74 -25.24
N SER A 146 -10.85 51.12 -24.30
CA SER A 146 -9.43 50.79 -24.55
C SER A 146 -8.93 49.43 -24.01
N ASN A 147 -8.31 48.65 -24.92
CA ASN A 147 -7.58 47.40 -24.68
C ASN A 147 -6.22 47.68 -24.02
N VAL A 148 -6.23 48.14 -22.77
CA VAL A 148 -5.04 48.60 -22.03
C VAL A 148 -4.84 47.76 -20.78
N SER A 149 -3.62 47.29 -20.55
CA SER A 149 -3.26 46.57 -19.32
C SER A 149 -3.30 47.49 -18.10
N ARG A 150 -3.76 46.97 -16.95
CA ARG A 150 -3.86 47.72 -15.68
C ARG A 150 -2.58 48.51 -15.35
N ILE A 151 -1.41 47.89 -15.46
CA ILE A 151 -0.13 48.57 -15.18
C ILE A 151 0.10 49.78 -16.09
N ILE A 152 -0.29 49.73 -17.37
CA ILE A 152 -0.15 50.85 -18.31
C ILE A 152 -1.08 51.99 -17.93
N TYR A 153 -2.33 51.66 -17.63
CA TYR A 153 -3.33 52.64 -17.19
C TYR A 153 -2.85 53.39 -15.93
N CYS A 154 -2.37 52.65 -14.93
CA CYS A 154 -1.87 53.22 -13.68
C CYS A 154 -0.72 54.20 -13.91
N LEU A 155 0.26 53.80 -14.72
CA LEU A 155 1.47 54.59 -14.95
C LEU A 155 1.21 55.86 -15.78
N GLU A 156 0.39 55.78 -16.84
CA GLU A 156 0.05 56.96 -17.66
C GLU A 156 -0.82 57.98 -16.90
N ASN A 157 -1.76 57.50 -16.07
CA ASN A 157 -2.63 58.37 -15.29
C ASN A 157 -2.02 58.82 -13.96
N ASN A 158 -0.90 58.23 -13.55
CA ASN A 158 -0.27 58.42 -12.23
C ASN A 158 -1.23 58.05 -11.10
N VAL A 159 -1.87 56.89 -11.21
CA VAL A 159 -2.81 56.34 -10.23
C VAL A 159 -2.37 54.97 -9.76
N TYR A 160 -2.68 54.61 -8.52
CA TYR A 160 -2.52 53.25 -7.98
C TYR A 160 -3.75 52.89 -7.14
N PHE A 161 -3.91 51.61 -6.82
CA PHE A 161 -5.01 51.15 -5.97
C PHE A 161 -4.52 50.93 -4.54
N ASN A 162 -5.24 51.47 -3.57
CA ASN A 162 -4.96 51.20 -2.16
C ASN A 162 -5.48 49.80 -1.74
N ASP A 163 -5.35 49.48 -0.46
CA ASP A 163 -5.75 48.17 0.07
C ASP A 163 -7.24 47.88 -0.10
N THR A 164 -8.09 48.91 -0.05
CA THR A 164 -9.54 48.81 -0.26
C THR A 164 -9.92 48.76 -1.74
N GLY A 165 -8.96 48.78 -2.66
CA GLY A 165 -9.19 48.76 -4.11
C GLY A 165 -9.65 50.11 -4.69
N ALA A 166 -9.61 51.19 -3.90
CA ALA A 166 -9.93 52.53 -4.38
C ALA A 166 -8.75 53.12 -5.17
N GLU A 167 -9.07 53.80 -6.27
CA GLU A 167 -8.09 54.50 -7.10
C GLU A 167 -7.57 55.74 -6.36
N VAL A 168 -6.26 55.86 -6.25
CA VAL A 168 -5.55 56.98 -5.61
C VAL A 168 -4.71 57.67 -6.66
N SER A 169 -4.99 58.96 -6.88
CA SER A 169 -4.20 59.81 -7.78
C SER A 169 -2.98 60.40 -7.08
N VAL A 170 -1.84 60.39 -7.76
CA VAL A 170 -0.66 61.15 -7.33
C VAL A 170 -0.91 62.64 -7.59
N ASN A 171 -0.84 63.46 -6.54
CA ASN A 171 -1.08 64.89 -6.62
C ASN A 171 0.13 65.63 -7.18
N PHE A 172 -0.10 66.46 -8.20
CA PHE A 172 0.89 67.40 -8.74
C PHE A 172 0.38 68.83 -8.56
N GLN A 173 1.27 69.81 -8.42
CA GLN A 173 0.89 71.20 -8.62
C GLN A 173 0.49 71.38 -10.10
N THR A 174 -0.63 72.06 -10.37
CA THR A 174 -1.37 72.02 -11.65
C THR A 174 -0.56 72.39 -12.91
N ALA A 175 0.56 73.10 -12.76
CA ALA A 175 1.46 73.49 -13.84
C ALA A 175 2.73 72.64 -13.97
N GLU A 176 2.90 71.60 -13.15
CA GLU A 176 4.17 70.87 -12.96
C GLU A 176 4.08 69.36 -13.21
N LYS A 177 2.96 68.86 -13.78
CA LYS A 177 2.79 67.44 -14.11
C LYS A 177 3.56 67.06 -15.38
N PRO A 178 4.52 66.12 -15.34
CA PRO A 178 5.16 65.58 -16.53
C PRO A 178 4.21 64.67 -17.31
N ASN A 179 4.34 64.66 -18.63
CA ASN A 179 3.61 63.77 -19.52
C ASN A 179 4.35 62.43 -19.63
N ILE A 180 3.71 61.35 -19.21
CA ILE A 180 4.24 59.98 -19.22
C ILE A 180 3.65 59.21 -20.39
N VAL A 181 4.50 58.61 -21.21
CA VAL A 181 4.11 57.76 -22.34
C VAL A 181 4.84 56.43 -22.26
N ILE A 182 4.12 55.33 -22.52
CA ILE A 182 4.71 53.99 -22.45
C ILE A 182 4.72 53.39 -23.86
N ALA A 183 5.91 53.17 -24.42
CA ALA A 183 6.08 52.77 -25.80
C ALA A 183 5.68 51.29 -26.05
N GLY A 184 5.12 51.01 -27.22
CA GLY A 184 4.76 49.65 -27.67
C GLY A 184 3.28 49.29 -27.45
N ALA A 185 2.98 47.99 -27.44
CA ALA A 185 1.61 47.48 -27.33
C ALA A 185 0.90 47.92 -26.03
N ARG A 186 -0.35 48.37 -26.15
CA ARG A 186 -1.19 48.77 -25.01
C ARG A 186 -1.56 47.59 -24.10
N ARG A 187 -1.64 46.40 -24.70
CA ARG A 187 -1.73 45.12 -23.99
C ARG A 187 -0.33 44.59 -23.75
N ARG A 188 0.00 44.36 -22.47
CA ARG A 188 1.25 43.75 -22.04
C ARG A 188 1.04 42.28 -21.74
N VAL A 189 2.08 41.50 -22.02
CA VAL A 189 2.17 40.09 -21.66
C VAL A 189 3.60 39.87 -21.15
N PHE A 190 3.75 39.00 -20.17
CA PHE A 190 5.07 38.57 -19.71
C PHE A 190 5.75 37.73 -20.78
N SER A 191 7.08 37.81 -20.86
CA SER A 191 7.89 36.90 -21.67
C SER A 191 7.82 35.47 -21.13
N GLN A 192 8.35 34.52 -21.91
CA GLN A 192 8.53 33.14 -21.44
C GLN A 192 9.44 33.07 -20.19
N ASP A 193 10.40 33.99 -20.07
CA ASP A 193 11.29 34.09 -18.90
C ASP A 193 10.69 34.86 -17.70
N ASP A 194 9.37 34.99 -17.61
CA ASP A 194 8.69 35.67 -16.49
C ASP A 194 9.11 37.15 -16.30
N LYS A 195 9.34 37.87 -17.41
CA LYS A 195 9.72 39.30 -17.41
C LYS A 195 8.72 40.17 -18.15
N LEU A 196 8.48 41.35 -17.63
CA LEU A 196 7.68 42.39 -18.27
C LEU A 196 8.50 43.67 -18.43
N ASP A 197 8.86 43.99 -19.68
CA ASP A 197 9.60 45.20 -20.01
C ASP A 197 8.66 46.37 -20.35
N LEU A 198 8.92 47.50 -19.72
CA LEU A 198 8.19 48.76 -19.86
C LEU A 198 9.16 49.87 -20.27
N ASN A 199 9.02 50.33 -21.52
CA ASN A 199 9.78 51.48 -22.03
C ASN A 199 8.98 52.76 -21.78
N ILE A 200 9.47 53.59 -20.86
CA ILE A 200 8.76 54.77 -20.36
C ILE A 200 9.50 56.02 -20.83
N GLU A 201 8.75 56.97 -21.38
CA GLU A 201 9.22 58.31 -21.72
C GLU A 201 8.47 59.34 -20.88
N SER A 202 9.21 60.12 -20.10
CA SER A 202 8.68 61.25 -19.35
C SER A 202 9.11 62.55 -20.01
N SER A 203 8.16 63.46 -20.26
CA SER A 203 8.46 64.74 -20.91
C SER A 203 7.80 65.93 -20.21
N PHE A 204 8.53 67.05 -20.15
CA PHE A 204 8.05 68.28 -19.52
C PHE A 204 8.50 69.55 -20.28
N GLN A 205 7.67 70.60 -20.21
CA GLN A 205 7.90 71.88 -20.88
C GLN A 205 7.21 73.04 -20.14
N THR A 206 7.94 74.14 -19.93
CA THR A 206 7.52 75.29 -19.11
C THR A 206 6.71 76.39 -19.84
N SER A 207 6.60 76.39 -21.17
CA SER A 207 5.80 77.37 -21.93
C SER A 207 5.45 76.86 -23.33
N VAL A 208 4.25 77.15 -23.82
CA VAL A 208 3.72 76.63 -25.10
C VAL A 208 3.82 77.67 -26.25
N THR A 209 4.12 78.94 -25.97
CA THR A 209 4.13 80.05 -26.95
C THR A 209 5.49 80.75 -27.04
N ALA A 210 6.08 80.74 -28.24
CA ALA A 210 7.37 81.37 -28.54
C ALA A 210 7.21 82.86 -28.90
N THR A 211 7.30 83.74 -27.92
CA THR A 211 7.20 85.21 -28.14
C THR A 211 8.54 85.95 -28.13
N SER A 212 9.64 85.30 -27.70
CA SER A 212 11.01 85.85 -27.72
C SER A 212 12.06 84.74 -27.52
N THR A 213 13.35 85.05 -27.72
CA THR A 213 14.47 84.15 -27.38
C THR A 213 14.49 83.73 -25.90
N ALA A 214 13.87 84.51 -25.00
CA ALA A 214 13.67 84.17 -23.58
C ALA A 214 12.51 83.20 -23.32
N ASN A 215 11.66 82.95 -24.34
CA ASN A 215 10.44 82.13 -24.30
C ASN A 215 10.47 80.98 -25.31
N MET A 216 11.65 80.47 -25.69
CA MET A 216 11.70 79.26 -26.51
C MET A 216 11.17 78.03 -25.74
N PRO A 217 10.25 77.24 -26.32
CA PRO A 217 9.74 76.01 -25.72
C PRO A 217 10.81 74.90 -25.71
N PHE A 218 11.57 74.76 -24.63
CA PHE A 218 12.55 73.68 -24.49
C PHE A 218 11.90 72.42 -23.90
N LYS A 219 11.22 71.61 -24.72
CA LYS A 219 10.76 70.28 -24.28
C LYS A 219 11.97 69.42 -23.92
N ARG A 220 11.93 68.77 -22.76
CA ARG A 220 12.88 67.70 -22.39
C ARG A 220 12.12 66.39 -22.27
N THR A 221 12.76 65.31 -22.68
CA THR A 221 12.23 63.95 -22.59
C THR A 221 13.32 63.04 -22.04
N ILE A 222 13.00 62.26 -21.01
CA ILE A 222 13.84 61.21 -20.46
C ILE A 222 13.21 59.87 -20.79
N GLY A 223 13.99 58.95 -21.33
CA GLY A 223 13.60 57.58 -21.60
C GLY A 223 14.26 56.61 -20.62
N VAL A 224 13.51 55.63 -20.15
CA VAL A 224 13.98 54.57 -19.25
C VAL A 224 13.28 53.25 -19.57
N THR A 225 13.97 52.13 -19.37
CA THR A 225 13.35 50.80 -19.43
C THR A 225 13.28 50.22 -18.02
N TYR A 226 12.08 49.85 -17.58
CA TYR A 226 11.86 49.08 -16.36
C TYR A 226 11.51 47.64 -16.71
N THR A 227 12.13 46.67 -16.03
CA THR A 227 11.81 45.25 -16.14
C THR A 227 11.20 44.78 -14.83
N ILE A 228 9.98 44.25 -14.88
CA ILE A 228 9.31 43.63 -13.73
C ILE A 228 9.50 42.11 -13.85
N ASN A 229 10.13 41.49 -12.86
CA ASN A 229 10.28 40.03 -12.79
C ASN A 229 9.13 39.42 -11.99
N VAL A 230 8.62 38.25 -12.38
CA VAL A 230 7.63 37.52 -11.55
C VAL A 230 8.38 36.82 -10.41
N PRO A 231 8.06 37.12 -9.14
CA PRO A 231 8.71 36.42 -8.03
C PRO A 231 8.22 34.98 -7.88
N ASN A 232 9.02 34.13 -7.24
CA ASN A 232 8.57 32.82 -6.78
C ASN A 232 7.80 32.97 -5.46
N TYR A 233 6.77 32.16 -5.28
CA TYR A 233 6.07 32.05 -4.01
C TYR A 233 6.95 31.34 -2.98
N ASN A 234 7.12 31.91 -1.79
CA ASN A 234 8.07 31.42 -0.78
C ASN A 234 7.56 31.56 0.67
N ASP A 235 6.25 31.41 0.87
CA ASP A 235 5.69 31.34 2.23
C ASP A 235 5.95 29.97 2.87
N THR A 236 6.04 29.98 4.20
CA THR A 236 6.11 28.76 5.00
C THR A 236 4.74 28.08 5.04
N TYR A 237 4.67 26.83 4.56
CA TYR A 237 3.52 25.95 4.74
C TYR A 237 3.85 24.88 5.80
N TYR A 238 2.82 24.31 6.40
CA TYR A 238 2.94 23.22 7.34
C TYR A 238 1.94 22.13 6.94
N VAL A 239 2.40 20.88 6.89
CA VAL A 239 1.51 19.73 6.85
C VAL A 239 1.22 19.35 8.29
N GLN A 240 -0.03 19.50 8.73
CA GLN A 240 -0.41 19.04 10.05
C GLN A 240 -0.42 17.50 10.01
N THR A 241 0.62 16.92 10.60
CA THR A 241 0.77 15.48 10.73
C THR A 241 0.35 15.08 12.15
N GLU A 242 -0.83 14.50 12.29
CA GLU A 242 -1.17 13.84 13.54
C GLU A 242 -0.39 12.52 13.60
N LYS A 243 0.42 12.33 14.65
CA LYS A 243 1.08 11.06 14.91
C LYS A 243 0.27 10.28 15.92
N LYS A 244 -0.27 9.13 15.49
CA LYS A 244 -0.98 8.22 16.39
C LYS A 244 -0.15 6.97 16.65
N SER A 245 0.08 6.70 17.92
CA SER A 245 0.70 5.44 18.34
C SER A 245 -0.37 4.37 18.47
N ILE A 246 -0.24 3.27 17.73
CA ILE A 246 -1.12 2.10 17.83
C ILE A 246 -0.33 0.87 18.27
N ASN A 247 -0.91 0.05 19.15
CA ASN A 247 -0.33 -1.23 19.53
C ASN A 247 -0.70 -2.25 18.45
N VAL A 248 0.30 -2.79 17.76
CA VAL A 248 0.06 -3.69 16.62
C VAL A 248 -0.29 -5.08 17.13
N ASN A 249 -1.50 -5.55 16.82
CA ASN A 249 -1.92 -6.92 17.13
C ASN A 249 -1.71 -7.83 15.90
N PRO A 250 -1.36 -9.13 16.07
CA PRO A 250 -1.25 -10.08 14.96
C PRO A 250 -2.49 -10.20 14.08
N LEU A 251 -3.69 -9.98 14.64
CA LEU A 251 -4.93 -9.95 13.88
C LEU A 251 -4.91 -8.88 12.78
N MET A 252 -4.22 -7.76 13.02
CA MET A 252 -4.13 -6.65 12.08
C MET A 252 -3.16 -6.93 10.93
N LYS A 253 -2.36 -8.01 11.00
CA LYS A 253 -1.38 -8.42 9.99
C LYS A 253 -1.96 -9.34 8.90
N ARG A 254 -3.28 -9.60 8.94
CA ARG A 254 -3.94 -10.64 8.14
C ARG A 254 -5.07 -10.11 7.30
N ALA A 255 -5.25 -10.72 6.13
CA ALA A 255 -6.43 -10.53 5.30
C ALA A 255 -7.67 -11.11 6.00
N ILE A 256 -7.53 -12.32 6.56
CA ILE A 256 -8.61 -13.05 7.22
C ILE A 256 -8.06 -13.68 8.51
N ALA A 257 -8.71 -13.43 9.65
CA ALA A 257 -8.42 -14.07 10.93
C ALA A 257 -9.72 -14.51 11.59
N ILE A 258 -9.89 -15.82 11.80
CA ILE A 258 -11.18 -16.37 12.26
C ILE A 258 -11.02 -17.44 13.34
N ASP A 259 -11.98 -17.48 14.26
CA ASP A 259 -12.09 -18.58 15.23
C ASP A 259 -12.92 -19.77 14.71
N GLY A 260 -13.94 -19.48 13.91
CA GLY A 260 -14.79 -20.48 13.27
C GLY A 260 -14.13 -21.14 12.07
N ASP A 261 -14.96 -21.59 11.13
CA ASP A 261 -14.53 -22.23 9.87
C ASP A 261 -14.55 -21.23 8.70
N LEU A 262 -13.63 -21.43 7.75
CA LEU A 262 -13.62 -20.72 6.46
C LEU A 262 -14.18 -21.65 5.40
N THR A 263 -15.41 -21.37 4.94
CA THR A 263 -16.03 -22.14 3.85
C THR A 263 -15.99 -21.34 2.56
N ILE A 264 -15.23 -21.83 1.59
CA ILE A 264 -15.13 -21.25 0.26
C ILE A 264 -15.96 -22.09 -0.70
N ASN A 265 -17.07 -21.52 -1.15
CA ASN A 265 -17.80 -22.06 -2.29
C ASN A 265 -17.55 -21.17 -3.51
N GLY A 266 -17.18 -21.78 -4.63
CA GLY A 266 -16.94 -21.04 -5.86
C GLY A 266 -15.53 -20.44 -5.96
N ASN A 267 -15.42 -19.41 -6.80
CA ASN A 267 -14.18 -18.74 -7.14
C ASN A 267 -13.75 -17.77 -6.05
N PHE A 268 -12.52 -17.93 -5.56
CA PHE A 268 -12.03 -17.13 -4.46
C PHE A 268 -10.54 -16.84 -4.58
N GLN A 269 -10.15 -15.60 -4.33
CA GLN A 269 -8.74 -15.19 -4.34
C GLN A 269 -8.44 -14.40 -3.08
N VAL A 270 -7.33 -14.72 -2.42
CA VAL A 270 -6.81 -13.93 -1.29
C VAL A 270 -5.38 -13.55 -1.56
N ASP A 271 -5.11 -12.26 -1.45
CA ASP A 271 -3.77 -11.68 -1.44
C ASP A 271 -3.48 -11.17 -0.02
N GLY A 272 -2.81 -12.00 0.78
CA GLY A 272 -2.52 -11.74 2.19
C GLY A 272 -2.72 -12.97 3.08
N ASP A 273 -2.18 -12.88 4.30
CA ASP A 273 -2.15 -14.00 5.22
C ASP A 273 -3.53 -14.34 5.80
N ILE A 274 -3.77 -15.64 6.03
CA ILE A 274 -5.01 -16.19 6.57
C ILE A 274 -4.70 -16.98 7.84
N PHE A 275 -5.50 -16.76 8.88
CA PHE A 275 -5.53 -17.61 10.07
C PHE A 275 -6.95 -18.11 10.34
N VAL A 276 -7.09 -19.42 10.54
CA VAL A 276 -8.35 -20.09 10.85
C VAL A 276 -8.16 -21.06 12.00
N LYS A 277 -8.64 -20.74 13.20
CA LYS A 277 -8.61 -21.71 14.31
C LYS A 277 -9.39 -22.97 13.94
N GLY A 278 -10.59 -22.83 13.37
CA GLY A 278 -11.46 -23.93 13.00
C GLY A 278 -12.26 -24.44 14.19
N ARG A 279 -13.51 -24.84 13.93
CA ARG A 279 -14.39 -25.38 14.97
C ARG A 279 -13.92 -26.74 15.44
N GLU A 280 -14.06 -26.98 16.73
CA GLU A 280 -13.95 -28.33 17.26
C GLU A 280 -15.08 -29.20 16.70
N SER A 281 -14.73 -30.31 16.06
CA SER A 281 -15.69 -31.36 15.80
C SER A 281 -16.11 -31.94 17.16
N GLY A 282 -17.41 -32.03 17.44
CA GLY A 282 -17.92 -32.78 18.61
C GLY A 282 -17.50 -34.26 18.60
N ASN A 283 -18.07 -35.08 19.49
CA ASN A 283 -17.75 -36.51 19.59
C ASN A 283 -17.70 -37.18 18.20
N ALA A 284 -16.53 -37.73 17.84
CA ALA A 284 -16.30 -38.34 16.54
C ALA A 284 -17.10 -39.64 16.41
N ALA A 285 -18.15 -39.63 15.59
CA ALA A 285 -18.94 -40.80 15.25
C ALA A 285 -18.21 -41.70 14.23
N ASP A 286 -17.42 -41.11 13.33
CA ASP A 286 -16.56 -41.84 12.39
C ASP A 286 -15.11 -41.32 12.43
N LYS A 287 -14.25 -42.07 13.12
CA LYS A 287 -12.81 -41.76 13.25
C LYS A 287 -12.07 -41.58 11.92
N VAL A 288 -12.59 -42.11 10.80
CA VAL A 288 -11.93 -42.03 9.48
C VAL A 288 -12.08 -40.64 8.87
N TYR A 289 -13.28 -40.07 8.92
CA TYR A 289 -13.60 -38.81 8.25
C TYR A 289 -13.66 -37.64 9.23
N ASP A 290 -14.06 -37.87 10.48
CA ASP A 290 -14.27 -36.80 11.45
C ASP A 290 -12.97 -36.09 11.83
N LYS A 291 -11.81 -36.74 11.67
CA LYS A 291 -10.51 -36.10 11.89
C LYS A 291 -10.21 -34.97 10.89
N TYR A 292 -10.91 -34.93 9.75
CA TYR A 292 -10.76 -33.90 8.73
C TYR A 292 -11.78 -32.76 8.85
N LYS A 293 -12.61 -32.74 9.90
CA LYS A 293 -13.63 -31.69 10.11
C LYS A 293 -13.02 -30.40 10.66
N GLY A 294 -13.70 -29.28 10.38
CA GLY A 294 -13.31 -27.93 10.79
C GLY A 294 -12.11 -27.36 10.02
N GLY A 295 -11.90 -26.06 10.14
CA GLY A 295 -10.80 -25.33 9.50
C GLY A 295 -11.22 -24.67 8.20
N ILE A 296 -10.49 -24.96 7.12
CA ILE A 296 -10.72 -24.37 5.80
C ILE A 296 -11.32 -25.45 4.88
N LEU A 297 -12.48 -25.16 4.32
CA LEU A 297 -13.18 -26.04 3.38
C LEU A 297 -13.35 -25.33 2.03
N ILE A 298 -12.68 -25.85 1.01
CA ILE A 298 -12.90 -25.47 -0.38
C ILE A 298 -13.81 -26.50 -1.03
N GLN A 299 -14.99 -26.06 -1.44
CA GLN A 299 -16.00 -26.91 -2.04
C GLN A 299 -16.82 -26.15 -3.11
N GLY A 300 -17.82 -26.84 -3.66
CA GLY A 300 -18.56 -26.36 -4.83
C GLY A 300 -17.90 -26.85 -6.12
N ASN A 301 -18.42 -26.39 -7.26
CA ASN A 301 -17.86 -26.72 -8.56
C ASN A 301 -17.24 -25.45 -9.15
N ASN A 302 -15.90 -25.41 -9.23
CA ASN A 302 -15.19 -24.31 -9.86
C ASN A 302 -15.00 -24.53 -11.37
N GLY A 303 -15.35 -25.69 -11.92
CA GLY A 303 -15.06 -26.01 -13.33
C GLY A 303 -13.57 -25.94 -13.66
N ASP A 304 -13.21 -26.25 -14.90
CA ASP A 304 -11.80 -26.36 -15.28
C ASP A 304 -11.10 -24.98 -15.38
N ASP A 305 -11.85 -23.91 -15.69
CA ASP A 305 -11.31 -22.55 -15.88
C ASP A 305 -11.28 -21.70 -14.60
N LYS A 306 -11.86 -22.17 -13.50
CA LYS A 306 -11.96 -21.38 -12.27
C LYS A 306 -11.20 -22.03 -11.11
N LYS A 307 -10.58 -21.19 -10.29
CA LYS A 307 -9.60 -21.61 -9.27
C LYS A 307 -9.78 -20.84 -7.97
N VAL A 308 -9.37 -21.48 -6.88
CA VAL A 308 -9.11 -20.79 -5.61
C VAL A 308 -7.63 -20.48 -5.53
N VAL A 309 -7.26 -19.23 -5.31
CA VAL A 309 -5.85 -18.79 -5.24
C VAL A 309 -5.57 -18.10 -3.93
N PHE A 310 -4.57 -18.57 -3.21
CA PHE A 310 -4.07 -17.94 -2.00
C PHE A 310 -2.63 -17.47 -2.21
N LYS A 311 -2.33 -16.22 -1.85
CA LYS A 311 -0.96 -15.69 -1.79
C LYS A 311 -0.61 -15.35 -0.34
N GLY A 312 0.52 -15.87 0.13
CA GLY A 312 1.02 -15.64 1.49
C GLY A 312 0.99 -16.87 2.39
N ILE A 313 0.82 -16.65 3.69
CA ILE A 313 0.77 -17.69 4.73
C ILE A 313 -0.68 -18.06 5.02
N ILE A 314 -1.00 -19.35 4.90
CA ILE A 314 -2.32 -19.91 5.18
C ILE A 314 -2.18 -20.85 6.36
N ALA A 315 -2.79 -20.50 7.50
CA ALA A 315 -2.69 -21.27 8.73
C ALA A 315 -4.07 -21.72 9.21
N THR A 316 -4.21 -23.00 9.53
CA THR A 316 -5.37 -23.51 10.26
C THR A 316 -5.00 -24.56 11.30
N ALA A 317 -5.62 -24.50 12.49
CA ALA A 317 -5.38 -25.52 13.53
C ALA A 317 -6.17 -26.81 13.28
N LYS A 318 -7.13 -26.79 12.34
CA LYS A 318 -7.90 -27.96 11.90
C LYS A 318 -7.49 -28.36 10.49
N SER A 319 -8.43 -28.64 9.61
CA SER A 319 -8.12 -29.27 8.32
C SER A 319 -8.24 -28.28 7.18
N PHE A 320 -7.33 -28.37 6.22
CA PHE A 320 -7.41 -27.73 4.92
C PHE A 320 -7.97 -28.75 3.92
N ASN A 321 -9.25 -28.60 3.56
CA ASN A 321 -9.98 -29.56 2.75
C ASN A 321 -10.25 -29.01 1.35
N VAL A 322 -9.97 -29.82 0.32
CA VAL A 322 -10.35 -29.57 -1.07
C VAL A 322 -11.22 -30.74 -1.53
N LYS A 323 -12.45 -30.46 -1.96
CA LYS A 323 -13.38 -31.50 -2.43
C LYS A 323 -14.20 -31.06 -3.62
N GLY A 324 -14.98 -31.97 -4.21
CA GLY A 324 -15.77 -31.68 -5.40
C GLY A 324 -14.88 -31.66 -6.64
N THR A 325 -14.93 -30.58 -7.44
CA THR A 325 -14.17 -30.36 -8.69
C THR A 325 -13.37 -29.06 -8.62
N ASN A 326 -12.57 -28.90 -7.56
CA ASN A 326 -11.88 -27.65 -7.24
C ASN A 326 -10.38 -27.73 -7.49
N THR A 327 -9.81 -26.70 -8.12
CA THR A 327 -8.37 -26.49 -8.19
C THR A 327 -7.96 -25.35 -7.27
N VAL A 328 -7.01 -25.64 -6.37
CA VAL A 328 -6.46 -24.70 -5.39
C VAL A 328 -4.98 -24.46 -5.67
N GLU A 329 -4.57 -23.19 -5.71
CA GLU A 329 -3.18 -22.79 -5.84
C GLU A 329 -2.76 -21.93 -4.63
N ILE A 330 -1.65 -22.31 -4.00
CA ILE A 330 -0.98 -21.51 -2.95
C ILE A 330 0.34 -21.02 -3.50
N LEU A 331 0.51 -19.70 -3.50
CA LEU A 331 1.60 -18.96 -4.12
C LEU A 331 2.33 -18.09 -3.07
N PRO A 332 3.59 -17.71 -3.32
CA PRO A 332 4.26 -16.70 -2.50
C PRO A 332 3.51 -15.37 -2.54
N SER A 333 3.61 -14.61 -1.45
CA SER A 333 3.24 -13.19 -1.45
C SER A 333 4.25 -12.39 -2.28
N ASP A 334 3.83 -11.25 -2.82
CA ASP A 334 4.68 -10.39 -3.66
C ASP A 334 5.92 -9.86 -2.89
N ASN A 335 5.91 -9.90 -1.55
CA ASN A 335 7.01 -9.49 -0.67
C ASN A 335 7.74 -10.67 0.01
N SER A 336 7.50 -11.92 -0.43
CA SER A 336 8.15 -13.08 0.17
C SER A 336 9.67 -13.06 -0.06
N THR A 337 10.45 -13.28 1.00
CA THR A 337 11.91 -13.31 0.96
C THR A 337 12.47 -14.66 0.48
N ASP A 338 11.75 -15.75 0.72
CA ASP A 338 12.13 -17.10 0.28
C ASP A 338 11.46 -17.50 -1.05
N GLY A 339 10.52 -16.69 -1.53
CA GLY A 339 9.79 -16.95 -2.77
C GLY A 339 8.81 -18.14 -2.67
N MET A 340 8.43 -18.56 -1.46
CA MET A 340 7.55 -19.73 -1.24
C MET A 340 6.20 -19.33 -0.63
N GLY A 341 5.12 -19.93 -1.13
CA GLY A 341 3.82 -19.94 -0.45
C GLY A 341 3.84 -20.92 0.72
N LYS A 342 3.05 -20.68 1.78
CA LYS A 342 3.09 -21.53 2.99
C LYS A 342 1.70 -21.95 3.44
N LEU A 343 1.52 -23.25 3.65
CA LEU A 343 0.32 -23.84 4.24
C LEU A 343 0.69 -24.55 5.54
N TYR A 344 0.05 -24.16 6.64
CA TYR A 344 0.10 -24.83 7.93
C TYR A 344 -1.30 -25.35 8.25
N ALA A 345 -1.45 -26.66 8.43
CA ALA A 345 -2.74 -27.26 8.74
C ALA A 345 -2.60 -28.40 9.75
N GLY A 346 -3.62 -28.68 10.55
CA GLY A 346 -3.73 -29.94 11.26
C GLY A 346 -3.74 -31.12 10.27
N ASN A 347 -4.55 -31.03 9.22
CA ASN A 347 -4.52 -31.98 8.09
C ASN A 347 -4.60 -31.23 6.75
N ALA A 348 -4.04 -31.79 5.69
CA ALA A 348 -4.30 -31.38 4.31
C ALA A 348 -5.02 -32.53 3.58
N TYR A 349 -6.25 -32.31 3.15
CA TYR A 349 -7.13 -33.37 2.67
C TYR A 349 -7.75 -33.02 1.32
N VAL A 350 -7.55 -33.89 0.33
CA VAL A 350 -8.17 -33.79 -1.00
C VAL A 350 -9.12 -34.96 -1.18
N GLY A 351 -10.43 -34.75 -1.03
CA GLY A 351 -11.40 -35.84 -1.14
C GLY A 351 -12.75 -35.61 -0.46
N LYS A 352 -13.58 -36.64 -0.51
CA LYS A 352 -14.91 -36.62 0.13
C LYS A 352 -14.83 -36.57 1.66
N SER A 353 -15.68 -35.80 2.31
CA SER A 353 -15.57 -35.49 3.74
C SER A 353 -16.44 -36.37 4.63
N THR A 354 -17.30 -37.22 4.07
CA THR A 354 -18.13 -38.16 4.84
C THR A 354 -18.31 -39.51 4.15
N GLN A 355 -18.62 -40.53 4.94
CA GLN A 355 -18.99 -41.85 4.43
C GLN A 355 -20.32 -41.74 3.66
N GLY A 356 -20.34 -42.21 2.41
CA GLY A 356 -21.53 -42.18 1.54
C GLY A 356 -21.69 -40.93 0.67
N GLU A 357 -20.86 -39.89 0.87
CA GLU A 357 -20.75 -38.79 -0.10
C GLU A 357 -20.24 -39.32 -1.45
N THR A 358 -20.71 -38.72 -2.54
CA THR A 358 -20.18 -38.97 -3.89
C THR A 358 -18.68 -38.72 -3.91
N ASP A 359 -17.94 -39.58 -4.61
CA ASP A 359 -16.50 -39.41 -4.74
C ASP A 359 -16.16 -38.04 -5.33
N SER A 360 -15.17 -37.37 -4.74
CA SER A 360 -14.60 -36.15 -5.33
C SER A 360 -13.78 -36.51 -6.57
N TYR A 361 -13.82 -35.65 -7.59
CA TYR A 361 -13.18 -35.86 -8.89
C TYR A 361 -12.58 -34.54 -9.38
N ASN A 362 -11.42 -34.53 -10.02
CA ASN A 362 -10.75 -33.29 -10.45
C ASN A 362 -10.53 -32.30 -9.28
N SER A 363 -10.21 -32.80 -8.09
CA SER A 363 -9.84 -31.98 -6.95
C SER A 363 -8.32 -31.86 -6.88
N ASN A 364 -7.79 -30.65 -7.06
CA ASN A 364 -6.36 -30.42 -7.20
C ASN A 364 -5.85 -29.45 -6.14
N LEU A 365 -4.72 -29.79 -5.52
CA LEU A 365 -3.98 -28.93 -4.61
C LEU A 365 -2.58 -28.70 -5.16
N LYS A 366 -2.26 -27.46 -5.50
CA LYS A 366 -0.93 -27.04 -5.93
C LYS A 366 -0.35 -26.02 -4.95
N VAL A 367 0.81 -26.33 -4.37
CA VAL A 367 1.52 -25.42 -3.46
C VAL A 367 2.91 -25.16 -4.01
N SER A 368 3.12 -23.94 -4.50
CA SER A 368 4.45 -23.46 -4.93
C SER A 368 5.21 -22.98 -3.69
N GLY A 369 5.60 -23.93 -2.85
CA GLY A 369 6.17 -23.65 -1.54
C GLY A 369 6.04 -24.80 -0.54
N GLN A 370 5.80 -24.45 0.72
CA GLN A 370 5.90 -25.38 1.86
C GLN A 370 4.53 -25.74 2.44
N VAL A 371 4.33 -27.03 2.73
CA VAL A 371 3.15 -27.55 3.44
C VAL A 371 3.59 -28.22 4.73
N TYR A 372 3.01 -27.79 5.84
CA TYR A 372 3.22 -28.34 7.17
C TYR A 372 1.92 -28.97 7.65
N THR A 373 1.96 -30.25 8.05
CA THR A 373 0.83 -30.92 8.67
C THR A 373 1.19 -31.46 10.04
N ASP A 374 0.34 -31.18 11.04
CA ASP A 374 0.46 -31.79 12.38
C ASP A 374 -0.16 -33.19 12.44
N ASN A 375 -0.83 -33.60 11.37
CA ASN A 375 -1.33 -34.94 11.15
C ASN A 375 -1.18 -35.23 9.65
N ASP A 376 -2.23 -35.67 8.94
CA ASP A 376 -2.05 -36.28 7.62
C ASP A 376 -2.11 -35.30 6.43
N LEU A 377 -1.36 -35.64 5.39
CA LEU A 377 -1.67 -35.27 4.00
C LEU A 377 -2.40 -36.44 3.34
N ALA A 378 -3.60 -36.24 2.80
CA ALA A 378 -4.36 -37.34 2.25
C ALA A 378 -5.07 -37.04 0.93
N LEU A 379 -5.07 -38.06 0.06
CA LEU A 379 -5.74 -38.06 -1.24
C LEU A 379 -6.80 -39.17 -1.27
N ASN A 380 -8.07 -38.77 -1.29
CA ASN A 380 -9.26 -39.62 -1.34
C ASN A 380 -10.24 -39.10 -2.40
N ALA A 381 -9.72 -38.85 -3.59
CA ALA A 381 -10.43 -38.35 -4.77
C ALA A 381 -9.88 -39.04 -6.03
N ARG A 382 -10.67 -39.04 -7.11
CA ARG A 382 -10.30 -39.61 -8.42
C ARG A 382 -9.88 -38.51 -9.40
N ASN A 383 -9.04 -38.84 -10.38
CA ASN A 383 -8.41 -37.89 -11.32
C ASN A 383 -7.96 -36.58 -10.65
N SER A 384 -7.29 -36.71 -9.51
CA SER A 384 -7.02 -35.61 -8.59
C SER A 384 -5.53 -35.56 -8.27
N HIS A 385 -4.99 -34.35 -8.19
CA HIS A 385 -3.55 -34.14 -8.14
C HIS A 385 -3.15 -33.29 -6.95
N ILE A 386 -2.22 -33.80 -6.15
CA ILE A 386 -1.48 -33.03 -5.14
C ILE A 386 -0.08 -32.78 -5.67
N ASN A 387 0.31 -31.50 -5.79
CA ASN A 387 1.65 -31.08 -6.22
C ASN A 387 2.18 -30.02 -5.24
N ILE A 388 3.25 -30.35 -4.52
CA ILE A 388 3.82 -29.54 -3.46
C ILE A 388 5.34 -29.47 -3.65
N ASP A 389 5.98 -28.33 -3.40
CA ASP A 389 7.44 -28.27 -3.47
C ASP A 389 8.10 -28.91 -2.25
N GLU A 390 7.71 -28.50 -1.04
CA GLU A 390 8.24 -29.06 0.21
C GLU A 390 7.12 -29.47 1.16
N TYR A 391 7.18 -30.70 1.67
CA TYR A 391 6.21 -31.25 2.61
C TYR A 391 6.86 -31.64 3.94
N TYR A 392 6.22 -31.24 5.03
CA TYR A 392 6.65 -31.47 6.40
C TYR A 392 5.48 -32.01 7.23
N GLY A 393 5.33 -33.34 7.27
CA GLY A 393 4.48 -34.02 8.24
C GLY A 393 5.23 -34.19 9.55
N ILE A 394 4.90 -33.39 10.57
CA ILE A 394 5.81 -33.14 11.70
C ILE A 394 5.47 -33.88 13.00
N SER A 395 4.27 -34.45 13.13
CA SER A 395 3.88 -35.17 14.33
C SER A 395 4.26 -36.64 14.27
N ASP A 396 4.78 -37.13 15.40
CA ASP A 396 5.14 -38.51 15.64
C ASP A 396 4.38 -38.98 16.89
N SER A 397 3.69 -40.11 16.80
CA SER A 397 2.92 -40.66 17.91
C SER A 397 3.81 -41.24 19.02
N SER A 398 5.10 -41.45 18.75
CA SER A 398 6.09 -41.91 19.73
C SER A 398 6.61 -40.79 20.65
N ASP A 399 6.36 -39.52 20.32
CA ASP A 399 6.78 -38.42 21.17
C ASP A 399 6.01 -38.44 22.50
N THR A 400 6.76 -38.43 23.61
CA THR A 400 6.17 -38.46 24.96
C THR A 400 5.40 -37.16 25.22
N PRO A 401 4.10 -37.22 25.59
CA PRO A 401 3.34 -36.03 25.95
C PRO A 401 3.97 -35.33 27.16
N VAL A 402 4.08 -34.01 27.08
CA VAL A 402 4.53 -33.19 28.23
C VAL A 402 3.37 -32.98 29.22
N SER A 403 3.67 -32.76 30.50
CA SER A 403 2.65 -32.49 31.52
C SER A 403 1.76 -31.31 31.12
N GLY A 404 0.43 -31.47 31.25
CA GLY A 404 -0.56 -30.45 30.86
C GLY A 404 -0.86 -30.37 29.36
N SER A 405 -0.27 -31.25 28.53
CA SER A 405 -0.56 -31.31 27.09
C SER A 405 -1.95 -31.85 26.80
N VAL A 406 -2.68 -31.20 25.87
CA VAL A 406 -3.93 -31.75 25.34
C VAL A 406 -3.67 -32.95 24.42
N ARG A 407 -2.45 -33.05 23.87
CA ARG A 407 -2.03 -34.16 22.99
C ARG A 407 -2.00 -35.49 23.73
N GLY A 408 -1.78 -35.51 25.05
CA GLY A 408 -1.84 -36.73 25.86
C GLY A 408 -3.23 -37.40 25.91
N SER A 409 -4.28 -36.71 25.46
CA SER A 409 -5.64 -37.27 25.33
C SER A 409 -5.94 -37.77 23.91
N TYR A 410 -5.03 -37.58 22.95
CA TYR A 410 -5.25 -37.98 21.57
C TYR A 410 -4.93 -39.45 21.38
N THR A 411 -5.57 -40.06 20.39
CA THR A 411 -5.20 -41.40 19.95
C THR A 411 -3.98 -41.29 19.03
N ASP A 412 -3.17 -42.34 18.95
CA ASP A 412 -1.94 -42.33 18.15
C ASP A 412 -2.19 -41.96 16.68
N GLU A 413 -3.36 -42.35 16.12
CA GLU A 413 -3.72 -42.03 14.73
C GLU A 413 -4.07 -40.55 14.49
N ARG A 414 -4.19 -39.76 15.56
CA ARG A 414 -4.35 -38.30 15.52
C ARG A 414 -3.03 -37.56 15.74
N MET A 415 -1.96 -38.27 16.06
CA MET A 415 -0.64 -37.71 16.35
C MET A 415 0.44 -38.22 15.38
N SER A 416 0.05 -38.75 14.23
CA SER A 416 0.96 -39.43 13.31
C SER A 416 0.85 -38.82 11.91
N SER A 417 1.77 -37.94 11.56
CA SER A 417 1.76 -37.24 10.28
C SER A 417 2.28 -38.09 9.13
N CYS A 418 1.39 -38.69 8.34
CA CYS A 418 1.77 -39.48 7.17
C CYS A 418 1.11 -39.00 5.87
N ILE A 419 1.48 -39.63 4.75
CA ILE A 419 0.77 -39.47 3.47
C ILE A 419 -0.18 -40.66 3.28
N ILE A 420 -1.48 -40.39 3.17
CA ILE A 420 -2.52 -41.42 2.99
C ILE A 420 -3.14 -41.30 1.60
N VAL A 421 -3.01 -42.34 0.78
CA VAL A 421 -3.59 -42.39 -0.56
C VAL A 421 -4.70 -43.45 -0.60
N ASN A 422 -5.94 -42.97 -0.52
CA ASN A 422 -7.15 -43.80 -0.62
C ASN A 422 -7.81 -43.76 -2.00
N SER A 423 -7.24 -43.01 -2.93
CA SER A 423 -7.68 -42.96 -4.32
C SER A 423 -7.56 -44.32 -5.00
N ASP A 424 -8.64 -44.77 -5.63
CA ASP A 424 -8.67 -46.06 -6.35
C ASP A 424 -7.97 -46.00 -7.72
N ASP A 425 -7.77 -44.79 -8.27
CA ASP A 425 -7.14 -44.54 -9.57
C ASP A 425 -5.77 -43.85 -9.45
N ILE A 426 -5.14 -43.95 -8.27
CA ILE A 426 -3.70 -43.74 -8.14
C ILE A 426 -3.02 -44.61 -9.20
N ASP A 427 -2.16 -44.01 -10.03
CA ASP A 427 -1.42 -44.64 -11.16
C ASP A 427 -2.01 -44.42 -12.55
N THR A 428 -3.32 -44.17 -12.68
CA THR A 428 -3.98 -43.98 -13.99
C THR A 428 -4.69 -42.64 -14.15
N GLY A 429 -4.96 -41.94 -13.05
CA GLY A 429 -5.60 -40.63 -13.06
C GLY A 429 -5.09 -39.73 -11.94
N SER A 430 -4.98 -40.24 -10.71
CA SER A 430 -4.58 -39.44 -9.55
C SER A 430 -3.07 -39.49 -9.27
N THR A 431 -2.52 -38.41 -8.70
CA THR A 431 -1.09 -38.32 -8.36
C THR A 431 -0.81 -37.54 -7.08
N VAL A 432 0.28 -37.89 -6.39
CA VAL A 432 0.89 -37.09 -5.31
C VAL A 432 2.35 -36.85 -5.67
N SER A 433 2.75 -35.59 -5.80
CA SER A 433 4.11 -35.19 -6.18
C SER A 433 4.65 -34.17 -5.18
N ILE A 434 5.78 -34.53 -4.56
CA ILE A 434 6.59 -33.65 -3.71
C ILE A 434 7.93 -33.42 -4.43
N ASN A 435 8.27 -32.17 -4.72
CA ASN A 435 9.33 -31.89 -5.71
C ASN A 435 10.73 -31.73 -5.11
N ARG A 436 10.84 -31.14 -3.91
CA ARG A 436 12.12 -30.71 -3.32
C ARG A 436 12.45 -31.41 -2.02
N LYS A 437 11.56 -31.36 -1.01
CA LYS A 437 11.81 -31.96 0.32
C LYS A 437 10.56 -32.63 0.89
N ALA A 438 10.73 -33.77 1.56
CA ALA A 438 9.65 -34.49 2.22
C ALA A 438 10.11 -35.04 3.58
N TYR A 439 9.70 -34.44 4.69
CA TYR A 439 9.94 -34.98 6.03
C TYR A 439 8.61 -35.51 6.60
N ILE A 440 8.56 -36.80 6.93
CA ILE A 440 7.32 -37.49 7.28
C ILE A 440 7.53 -38.28 8.58
N MET A 441 7.04 -37.70 9.66
CA MET A 441 7.28 -38.17 11.04
C MET A 441 6.19 -39.08 11.57
N GLY A 442 5.26 -39.53 10.73
CA GLY A 442 4.20 -40.47 11.08
C GLY A 442 4.17 -41.71 10.19
N THR A 443 3.37 -42.67 10.65
CA THR A 443 2.96 -43.88 9.92
C THR A 443 1.45 -43.98 9.83
N ALA A 444 0.94 -44.66 8.79
CA ALA A 444 -0.48 -44.90 8.63
C ALA A 444 -1.03 -45.97 9.57
N TYR A 445 -2.34 -45.91 9.82
CA TYR A 445 -3.08 -46.87 10.64
C TYR A 445 -4.24 -47.48 9.86
N ILE A 446 -4.44 -48.79 10.05
CA ILE A 446 -5.54 -49.53 9.43
C ILE A 446 -6.71 -49.61 10.42
N LYS A 447 -7.92 -49.32 9.95
CA LYS A 447 -9.16 -49.46 10.73
C LYS A 447 -9.51 -50.93 10.95
N THR A 448 -8.85 -51.56 11.90
CA THR A 448 -9.12 -52.91 12.42
C THR A 448 -9.62 -52.84 13.87
N GLY A 449 -10.08 -53.96 14.42
CA GLY A 449 -10.34 -54.11 15.86
C GLY A 449 -9.36 -55.09 16.50
N PRO A 450 -8.36 -54.64 17.30
CA PRO A 450 -7.93 -53.25 17.59
C PRO A 450 -7.28 -52.57 16.39
N VAL A 451 -6.97 -51.27 16.46
CA VAL A 451 -6.32 -50.55 15.35
C VAL A 451 -4.90 -51.07 15.14
N PHE A 452 -4.47 -51.22 13.89
CA PHE A 452 -3.13 -51.67 13.54
C PHE A 452 -2.28 -50.53 12.99
N GLN A 453 -1.15 -50.23 13.66
CA GLN A 453 -0.12 -49.33 13.15
C GLN A 453 0.72 -50.02 12.08
N THR A 454 0.82 -49.41 10.90
CA THR A 454 1.69 -49.88 9.81
C THR A 454 3.12 -49.39 10.00
N GLY A 455 4.04 -49.90 9.17
CA GLY A 455 5.37 -49.32 9.01
C GLY A 455 5.46 -48.36 7.81
N GLU A 456 4.36 -47.80 7.31
CA GLU A 456 4.34 -46.97 6.10
C GLU A 456 4.14 -45.48 6.43
N SER A 457 5.10 -44.62 6.08
CA SER A 457 4.95 -43.15 6.09
C SER A 457 4.25 -42.63 4.84
N VAL A 458 4.28 -43.40 3.75
CA VAL A 458 3.44 -43.17 2.57
C VAL A 458 2.64 -44.45 2.32
N SER A 459 1.37 -44.41 2.70
CA SER A 459 0.49 -45.58 2.64
C SER A 459 -0.51 -45.44 1.51
N VAL A 460 -0.64 -46.51 0.72
CA VAL A 460 -1.60 -46.61 -0.38
C VAL A 460 -2.61 -47.70 -0.09
N LYS A 461 -3.90 -47.39 -0.24
CA LYS A 461 -4.98 -48.34 -0.01
C LYS A 461 -4.79 -49.63 -0.82
N GLY A 462 -4.66 -50.73 -0.09
CA GLY A 462 -4.43 -52.08 -0.63
C GLY A 462 -3.01 -52.60 -0.44
N ASN A 463 -2.04 -51.75 -0.10
CA ASN A 463 -0.66 -52.15 0.21
C ASN A 463 -0.53 -52.85 1.56
N TYR A 464 -1.52 -52.70 2.45
CA TYR A 464 -1.59 -53.44 3.72
C TYR A 464 -1.48 -54.96 3.56
N ARG A 465 -1.74 -55.49 2.35
CA ARG A 465 -1.52 -56.90 2.01
C ARG A 465 -0.09 -57.38 2.31
N ALA A 466 0.89 -56.48 2.31
CA ALA A 466 2.26 -56.80 2.66
C ALA A 466 2.32 -57.47 4.03
N TYR A 467 1.63 -56.91 5.02
CA TYR A 467 1.58 -57.45 6.38
C TYR A 467 0.71 -58.70 6.51
N ALA A 468 -0.10 -59.04 5.51
CA ALA A 468 -0.95 -60.24 5.52
C ALA A 468 -0.29 -61.46 4.85
N ASN A 469 0.97 -61.34 4.43
CA ASN A 469 1.71 -62.39 3.73
C ASN A 469 3.06 -62.65 4.40
N GLU A 470 3.45 -63.91 4.46
CA GLU A 470 4.79 -64.31 4.93
C GLU A 470 5.90 -63.99 3.92
N LEU A 471 7.09 -63.69 4.45
CA LEU A 471 8.33 -63.51 3.70
C LEU A 471 9.11 -64.83 3.63
N ASN A 472 9.57 -65.25 2.46
CA ASN A 472 10.41 -66.44 2.30
C ASN A 472 11.90 -66.11 2.24
N ASN A 473 12.23 -64.90 1.77
CA ASN A 473 13.57 -64.53 1.34
C ASN A 473 14.27 -63.50 2.24
N ALA A 474 13.72 -63.20 3.42
CA ALA A 474 14.42 -62.35 4.38
C ALA A 474 15.71 -63.04 4.88
N SER A 475 16.85 -62.36 4.74
CA SER A 475 18.19 -62.92 5.00
C SER A 475 19.11 -61.91 5.71
N GLY A 476 20.29 -62.38 6.15
CA GLY A 476 21.28 -61.54 6.83
C GLY A 476 20.74 -60.96 8.13
N GLU A 477 20.94 -59.66 8.35
CA GLU A 477 20.42 -58.92 9.50
C GLU A 477 18.89 -58.92 9.60
N ASN A 478 18.18 -59.19 8.50
CA ASN A 478 16.71 -59.23 8.44
C ASN A 478 16.12 -60.64 8.60
N SER A 479 16.95 -61.67 8.88
CA SER A 479 16.49 -63.07 8.96
C SER A 479 15.41 -63.31 10.04
N TYR A 480 15.33 -62.42 11.04
CA TYR A 480 14.29 -62.47 12.07
C TYR A 480 12.88 -62.15 11.53
N LEU A 481 12.79 -61.49 10.36
CA LEU A 481 11.53 -61.19 9.67
C LEU A 481 11.10 -62.28 8.67
N LYS A 482 11.86 -63.37 8.57
CA LYS A 482 11.52 -64.50 7.69
C LYS A 482 10.30 -65.29 8.22
N GLY A 483 9.53 -65.86 7.30
CA GLY A 483 8.46 -66.81 7.57
C GLY A 483 8.96 -67.97 8.44
N GLY A 484 8.13 -68.37 9.40
CA GLY A 484 8.51 -69.25 10.50
C GLY A 484 9.08 -68.52 11.73
N ASN A 485 9.59 -67.29 11.59
CA ASN A 485 9.98 -66.43 12.72
C ASN A 485 8.95 -65.33 13.01
N VAL A 486 8.04 -65.03 12.09
CA VAL A 486 7.03 -63.96 12.25
C VAL A 486 5.69 -64.56 12.69
N TYR A 487 5.05 -63.90 13.64
CA TYR A 487 3.73 -64.25 14.16
C TYR A 487 2.69 -63.25 13.65
N PHE A 488 1.58 -63.77 13.14
CA PHE A 488 0.46 -62.99 12.64
C PHE A 488 -0.62 -62.86 13.71
N GLY A 489 -0.90 -61.63 14.13
CA GLY A 489 -2.01 -61.31 15.02
C GLY A 489 -3.33 -61.18 14.24
N TYR A 490 -4.45 -61.56 14.86
CA TYR A 490 -5.77 -61.33 14.29
C TYR A 490 -6.30 -59.95 14.71
N TYR A 491 -6.38 -59.05 13.74
CA TYR A 491 -6.87 -57.68 13.83
C TYR A 491 -8.13 -57.58 12.98
N THR A 492 -9.29 -57.90 13.55
CA THR A 492 -10.55 -58.09 12.80
C THR A 492 -10.76 -57.00 11.73
N PRO A 493 -10.93 -57.36 10.44
CA PRO A 493 -11.06 -58.70 9.87
C PRO A 493 -9.75 -59.33 9.31
N LEU A 494 -8.59 -58.73 9.57
CA LEU A 494 -7.31 -59.09 8.95
C LEU A 494 -6.42 -59.94 9.88
N GLN A 495 -5.54 -60.74 9.30
CA GLN A 495 -4.39 -61.31 9.98
C GLN A 495 -3.13 -60.59 9.51
N LEU A 496 -2.37 -60.01 10.44
CA LEU A 496 -1.28 -59.08 10.14
C LEU A 496 -0.02 -59.44 10.93
N ALA A 497 1.14 -59.32 10.29
CA ALA A 497 2.45 -59.49 10.88
C ALA A 497 2.64 -58.50 12.04
N ASP A 498 2.73 -59.02 13.26
CA ASP A 498 2.66 -58.22 14.48
C ASP A 498 3.84 -58.47 15.42
N LYS A 499 4.36 -59.70 15.46
CA LYS A 499 5.47 -60.08 16.34
C LYS A 499 6.49 -60.93 15.60
N TYR A 500 7.68 -61.04 16.15
CA TYR A 500 8.70 -61.96 15.64
C TYR A 500 9.43 -62.68 16.78
N LYS A 501 10.03 -63.80 16.44
CA LYS A 501 10.94 -64.56 17.29
C LYS A 501 12.34 -63.99 17.14
N SER A 502 12.84 -63.37 18.20
CA SER A 502 14.19 -62.84 18.28
C SER A 502 15.23 -63.96 18.14
N LEU A 503 16.15 -63.82 17.19
CA LEU A 503 17.19 -64.83 16.94
C LEU A 503 18.31 -64.82 18.00
N GLN A 504 18.38 -63.78 18.84
CA GLN A 504 19.42 -63.64 19.86
C GLN A 504 19.10 -64.46 21.13
N ASP A 505 17.83 -64.49 21.53
CA ASP A 505 17.37 -65.01 22.83
C ASP A 505 16.10 -65.89 22.71
N ASN A 506 15.62 -66.15 21.49
CA ASN A 506 14.38 -66.88 21.19
C ASN A 506 13.10 -66.28 21.81
N SER A 507 13.15 -65.04 22.30
CA SER A 507 11.98 -64.36 22.86
C SER A 507 11.05 -63.86 21.75
N THR A 508 9.75 -63.78 22.04
CA THR A 508 8.78 -63.11 21.15
C THR A 508 8.82 -61.61 21.42
N LYS A 509 9.03 -60.82 20.37
CA LYS A 509 9.07 -59.35 20.42
C LYS A 509 8.02 -58.75 19.50
N ASP A 510 7.40 -57.67 19.94
CA ASP A 510 6.47 -56.91 19.11
C ASP A 510 7.24 -56.21 17.98
N MET A 511 6.64 -56.16 16.80
CA MET A 511 7.20 -55.41 15.67
C MET A 511 6.97 -53.92 15.88
N ILE A 512 8.06 -53.18 16.04
CA ILE A 512 8.01 -51.71 16.06
C ILE A 512 7.92 -51.15 14.64
N VAL A 513 7.74 -49.83 14.51
CA VAL A 513 7.60 -49.15 13.21
C VAL A 513 8.75 -49.48 12.25
N THR A 514 9.99 -49.51 12.73
CA THR A 514 11.17 -49.81 11.91
C THR A 514 11.16 -51.25 11.41
N ASP A 515 10.72 -52.22 12.22
CA ASP A 515 10.55 -53.62 11.81
C ASP A 515 9.47 -53.74 10.72
N LYS A 516 8.33 -53.07 10.92
CA LYS A 516 7.23 -53.06 9.95
C LYS A 516 7.63 -52.38 8.63
N SER A 517 8.41 -51.30 8.69
CA SER A 517 8.97 -50.61 7.53
C SER A 517 9.89 -51.54 6.71
N LYS A 518 10.81 -52.23 7.39
CA LYS A 518 11.68 -53.24 6.76
C LYS A 518 10.87 -54.39 6.18
N TYR A 519 9.88 -54.90 6.91
CA TYR A 519 8.99 -55.97 6.47
C TYR A 519 8.26 -55.61 5.17
N PHE A 520 7.71 -54.38 5.11
CA PHE A 520 7.04 -53.86 3.92
C PHE A 520 7.98 -53.80 2.71
N ASN A 521 9.18 -53.24 2.90
CA ASN A 521 10.18 -53.13 1.84
C ASN A 521 10.67 -54.51 1.35
N LEU A 522 10.87 -55.46 2.25
CA LEU A 522 11.25 -56.84 1.90
C LEU A 522 10.13 -57.55 1.14
N TYR A 523 8.88 -57.36 1.54
CA TYR A 523 7.71 -57.91 0.82
C TYR A 523 7.67 -57.43 -0.63
N ALA A 524 7.84 -56.11 -0.85
CA ALA A 524 7.85 -55.52 -2.17
C ALA A 524 8.98 -56.08 -3.05
N ASN A 525 10.17 -56.24 -2.49
CA ASN A 525 11.32 -56.81 -3.20
C ASN A 525 11.16 -58.31 -3.50
N GLU A 526 10.56 -59.09 -2.58
CA GLU A 526 10.34 -60.53 -2.77
C GLU A 526 9.26 -60.82 -3.81
N LYS A 527 8.12 -60.12 -3.73
CA LYS A 527 6.96 -60.38 -4.60
C LYS A 527 6.97 -59.57 -5.90
N GLY A 528 7.88 -58.59 -6.00
CA GLY A 528 7.99 -57.66 -7.13
C GLY A 528 7.07 -56.44 -7.00
N MET A 529 7.48 -55.31 -7.59
CA MET A 529 6.77 -54.03 -7.45
C MET A 529 5.34 -54.03 -8.01
N GLY A 530 4.96 -54.98 -8.88
CA GLY A 530 3.61 -55.08 -9.45
C GLY A 530 2.51 -55.43 -8.44
N VAL A 531 2.86 -55.91 -7.24
CA VAL A 531 1.88 -56.13 -6.16
C VAL A 531 1.70 -54.91 -5.25
N ILE A 532 2.52 -53.88 -5.43
CA ILE A 532 2.51 -52.62 -4.67
C ILE A 532 1.88 -51.54 -5.55
N LYS A 533 0.94 -50.79 -4.98
CA LYS A 533 0.33 -49.62 -5.64
C LYS A 533 1.10 -48.35 -5.29
N GLY A 534 1.14 -47.39 -6.21
CA GLY A 534 1.71 -46.05 -5.94
C GLY A 534 2.65 -45.49 -7.01
N THR A 535 2.64 -46.00 -8.24
CA THR A 535 3.38 -45.37 -9.36
C THR A 535 3.01 -43.90 -9.62
N GLY A 536 1.85 -43.42 -9.17
CA GLY A 536 1.40 -42.03 -9.19
C GLY A 536 2.03 -41.17 -8.08
N ILE A 537 2.92 -41.75 -7.26
CA ILE A 537 3.59 -41.08 -6.15
C ILE A 537 5.04 -40.75 -6.53
N SER A 538 5.43 -39.50 -6.31
CA SER A 538 6.79 -39.01 -6.51
C SER A 538 7.23 -38.19 -5.31
N LEU A 539 8.29 -38.63 -4.63
CA LEU A 539 9.01 -37.94 -3.57
C LEU A 539 10.44 -37.64 -4.04
N PRO A 540 11.10 -36.61 -3.48
CA PRO A 540 12.44 -36.24 -3.91
C PRO A 540 13.46 -37.29 -3.47
N ALA A 541 14.30 -37.75 -4.40
CA ALA A 541 15.26 -38.80 -4.12
C ALA A 541 16.40 -38.31 -3.20
N ASN A 542 16.86 -39.20 -2.34
CA ASN A 542 18.10 -39.02 -1.59
C ASN A 542 19.31 -39.33 -2.48
N THR A 543 20.37 -38.54 -2.33
CA THR A 543 21.65 -38.75 -3.00
C THR A 543 22.75 -38.95 -1.97
N ALA A 544 23.98 -39.28 -2.41
CA ALA A 544 25.12 -39.40 -1.50
C ALA A 544 25.45 -38.09 -0.76
N SER A 545 25.05 -36.94 -1.29
CA SER A 545 25.36 -35.61 -0.76
C SER A 545 24.17 -34.88 -0.14
N GLU A 546 22.94 -35.36 -0.34
CA GLU A 546 21.73 -34.65 0.07
C GLU A 546 20.61 -35.60 0.47
N THR A 547 20.06 -35.39 1.67
CA THR A 547 18.89 -36.11 2.18
C THR A 547 17.66 -35.22 2.01
N ASN A 548 16.90 -35.46 0.94
CA ASN A 548 15.71 -34.71 0.59
C ASN A 548 14.42 -35.34 1.12
N THR A 549 14.38 -36.66 1.31
CA THR A 549 13.27 -37.40 1.92
C THR A 549 13.72 -38.04 3.22
N ILE A 550 13.04 -37.72 4.32
CA ILE A 550 13.27 -38.26 5.67
C ILE A 550 11.96 -38.84 6.18
N THR A 551 11.93 -40.12 6.54
CA THR A 551 10.71 -40.80 6.99
C THR A 551 10.99 -41.75 8.16
N ILE A 552 10.06 -41.82 9.11
CA ILE A 552 10.13 -42.81 10.20
C ILE A 552 9.65 -44.21 9.78
N GLY A 553 8.88 -44.30 8.70
CA GLY A 553 8.39 -45.52 8.09
C GLY A 553 8.82 -45.66 6.63
N ALA A 554 8.45 -46.77 6.00
CA ALA A 554 8.67 -47.03 4.59
C ALA A 554 7.82 -46.11 3.70
N TYR A 555 8.31 -45.86 2.49
CA TYR A 555 7.57 -45.11 1.48
C TYR A 555 7.75 -45.73 0.11
N VAL A 556 6.79 -45.44 -0.77
CA VAL A 556 6.82 -45.80 -2.18
C VAL A 556 6.99 -44.54 -3.01
N SER A 557 7.84 -44.58 -4.04
CA SER A 557 8.07 -43.42 -4.90
C SER A 557 8.64 -43.83 -6.25
N LYS A 558 8.32 -43.04 -7.28
CA LYS A 558 9.17 -42.95 -8.48
C LYS A 558 10.55 -42.40 -8.09
N SER A 559 11.58 -43.04 -8.60
CA SER A 559 12.96 -42.60 -8.50
C SER A 559 13.31 -41.66 -9.67
N ASN A 560 14.48 -41.03 -9.60
CA ASN A 560 14.92 -40.05 -10.60
C ASN A 560 15.03 -40.61 -12.03
N ASP A 561 15.24 -41.92 -12.19
CA ASP A 561 15.29 -42.60 -13.49
C ASP A 561 13.91 -43.09 -13.98
N GLY A 562 12.85 -42.74 -13.26
CA GLY A 562 11.47 -43.09 -13.56
C GLY A 562 11.02 -44.45 -13.03
N ARG A 563 11.90 -45.24 -12.39
CA ARG A 563 11.51 -46.53 -11.80
C ARG A 563 10.71 -46.33 -10.52
N PHE A 564 9.64 -47.11 -10.34
CA PHE A 564 8.86 -47.18 -9.11
C PHE A 564 9.51 -48.14 -8.11
N LEU A 565 9.84 -47.65 -6.91
CA LEU A 565 10.57 -48.40 -5.88
C LEU A 565 9.93 -48.20 -4.50
N THR A 566 10.23 -49.14 -3.60
CA THR A 566 9.99 -48.98 -2.16
C THR A 566 11.30 -48.68 -1.45
N TYR A 567 11.20 -47.87 -0.39
CA TYR A 567 12.33 -47.52 0.46
C TYR A 567 11.94 -47.78 1.92
N PRO A 568 12.85 -48.33 2.75
CA PRO A 568 12.63 -48.41 4.18
C PRO A 568 12.73 -47.01 4.81
N GLU A 569 12.48 -46.94 6.12
CA GLU A 569 12.76 -45.75 6.91
C GLU A 569 14.23 -45.31 6.80
N ASN A 570 14.47 -44.03 7.06
CA ASN A 570 15.83 -43.48 7.15
C ASN A 570 15.96 -42.39 8.23
N TYR A 571 15.00 -42.32 9.17
CA TYR A 571 15.05 -41.35 10.25
C TYR A 571 16.05 -41.79 11.32
N SER A 572 16.72 -40.82 11.93
CA SER A 572 17.69 -41.05 13.00
C SER A 572 17.64 -39.86 13.93
N ASP A 573 17.26 -40.09 15.19
CA ASP A 573 17.05 -39.03 16.15
C ASP A 573 18.32 -38.19 16.35
N GLY A 574 19.50 -38.82 16.46
CA GLY A 574 20.79 -38.14 16.62
C GLY A 574 21.22 -37.27 15.43
N ILE A 575 20.57 -37.39 14.27
CA ILE A 575 20.91 -36.63 13.04
C ILE A 575 19.80 -35.64 12.71
N HIS A 576 18.54 -36.07 12.76
CA HIS A 576 17.42 -35.36 12.17
C HIS A 576 16.55 -34.60 13.18
N ARG A 577 16.66 -34.88 14.50
CA ARG A 577 15.75 -34.32 15.52
C ARG A 577 15.67 -32.80 15.51
N ASN A 578 16.82 -32.11 15.47
CA ASN A 578 16.86 -30.64 15.47
C ASN A 578 16.15 -30.03 14.26
N LEU A 579 16.27 -30.67 13.09
CA LEU A 579 15.63 -30.23 11.86
C LEU A 579 14.10 -30.36 11.96
N ILE A 580 13.61 -31.44 12.56
CA ILE A 580 12.16 -31.66 12.79
C ILE A 580 11.62 -30.68 13.84
N ASP A 581 12.34 -30.46 14.93
CA ASP A 581 11.93 -29.53 16.00
C ASP A 581 11.91 -28.07 15.52
N GLU A 582 12.74 -27.69 14.54
CA GLU A 582 12.61 -26.42 13.82
C GLU A 582 11.29 -26.32 13.06
N LYS A 583 10.88 -27.37 12.33
CA LYS A 583 9.60 -27.38 11.60
C LYS A 583 8.40 -27.33 12.54
N ARG A 584 8.48 -27.99 13.69
CA ARG A 584 7.48 -27.92 14.77
C ARG A 584 7.38 -26.52 15.38
N THR A 585 8.51 -25.87 15.56
CA THR A 585 8.58 -24.47 16.01
C THR A 585 7.89 -23.53 15.02
N ASN A 586 8.13 -23.69 13.71
CA ASN A 586 7.47 -22.91 12.68
C ASN A 586 5.95 -23.13 12.67
N TYR A 587 5.51 -24.38 12.85
CA TYR A 587 4.08 -24.69 12.96
C TYR A 587 3.43 -24.00 14.16
N ALA A 588 4.02 -24.12 15.35
CA ALA A 588 3.48 -23.47 16.55
C ALA A 588 3.45 -21.93 16.43
N ARG A 589 4.46 -21.32 15.81
CA ARG A 589 4.47 -19.87 15.53
C ARG A 589 3.22 -19.47 14.75
N GLU A 590 2.96 -20.10 13.61
CA GLU A 590 1.88 -19.67 12.72
C GLU A 590 0.49 -20.11 13.21
N VAL A 591 0.37 -21.31 13.77
CA VAL A 591 -0.92 -21.93 14.12
C VAL A 591 -1.32 -21.68 15.57
N PHE A 592 -0.39 -21.66 16.52
CA PHE A 592 -0.71 -21.49 17.94
C PHE A 592 -0.55 -20.04 18.41
N GLU A 593 0.35 -19.29 17.78
CA GLU A 593 0.72 -17.94 18.19
C GLU A 593 0.35 -16.84 17.20
N MET A 594 -0.32 -17.19 16.10
CA MET A 594 -0.70 -16.28 15.02
C MET A 594 0.50 -15.47 14.49
N GLY A 595 1.63 -16.11 14.23
CA GLY A 595 2.83 -15.50 13.68
C GLY A 595 3.68 -14.72 14.69
N ASN A 596 3.39 -14.83 16.00
CA ASN A 596 4.22 -14.23 17.04
C ASN A 596 5.37 -15.14 17.49
N ASP A 597 6.50 -14.53 17.79
CA ASP A 597 7.67 -15.17 18.40
C ASP A 597 7.70 -14.98 19.93
N THR A 598 6.62 -15.37 20.63
CA THR A 598 6.56 -15.25 22.10
C THR A 598 6.67 -16.59 22.82
N GLY A 599 7.62 -16.68 23.75
CA GLY A 599 7.85 -17.85 24.60
C GLY A 599 8.57 -19.01 23.90
N SER A 600 8.60 -20.19 24.54
CA SER A 600 9.19 -21.40 23.97
C SER A 600 8.21 -22.07 22.99
N LEU A 601 8.32 -21.72 21.71
CA LEU A 601 7.45 -22.23 20.64
C LEU A 601 7.45 -23.76 20.52
N LEU A 602 8.61 -24.41 20.70
CA LEU A 602 8.68 -25.87 20.70
C LEU A 602 7.91 -26.49 21.88
N GLN A 603 7.93 -25.84 23.05
CA GLN A 603 7.13 -26.31 24.18
C GLN A 603 5.63 -26.13 23.93
N LYS A 604 5.24 -25.00 23.31
CA LYS A 604 3.86 -24.75 22.87
C LYS A 604 3.39 -25.78 21.86
N TYR A 605 4.25 -26.14 20.91
CA TYR A 605 4.01 -27.26 19.98
C TYR A 605 3.66 -28.55 20.74
N LYS A 606 4.51 -28.93 21.70
CA LYS A 606 4.32 -30.14 22.52
C LYS A 606 3.05 -30.13 23.38
N LEU A 607 2.59 -28.94 23.81
CA LEU A 607 1.32 -28.78 24.52
C LEU A 607 0.11 -28.96 23.60
N GLY A 608 0.21 -28.56 22.32
CA GLY A 608 -0.83 -28.71 21.31
C GLY A 608 -2.02 -27.77 21.48
N ILE A 609 -1.84 -26.63 22.15
CA ILE A 609 -2.89 -25.66 22.45
C ILE A 609 -2.75 -24.46 21.51
N VAL A 610 -3.85 -24.05 20.89
CA VAL A 610 -3.92 -22.78 20.16
C VAL A 610 -4.03 -21.65 21.19
N ASP A 611 -2.90 -21.05 21.53
CA ASP A 611 -2.79 -20.04 22.58
C ASP A 611 -3.40 -18.70 22.17
N LYS A 612 -3.32 -18.31 20.90
CA LYS A 612 -3.85 -17.04 20.38
C LYS A 612 -4.88 -17.27 19.30
N TYR A 613 -6.02 -16.59 19.44
CA TYR A 613 -7.14 -16.66 18.53
C TYR A 613 -8.04 -15.41 18.70
N VAL A 614 -8.95 -15.15 17.77
CA VAL A 614 -9.69 -13.87 17.68
C VAL A 614 -10.37 -13.51 19.01
N SER A 615 -11.13 -14.43 19.61
CA SER A 615 -11.90 -14.13 20.82
C SER A 615 -11.06 -13.89 22.08
N ASN A 616 -9.78 -14.26 22.11
CA ASN A 616 -8.89 -13.91 23.23
C ASN A 616 -7.91 -12.76 22.90
N GLN A 617 -7.84 -12.36 21.63
CA GLN A 617 -7.06 -11.22 21.17
C GLN A 617 -7.93 -9.96 20.97
N VAL A 618 -9.27 -10.09 21.06
CA VAL A 618 -10.24 -8.99 21.01
C VAL A 618 -11.16 -9.06 22.23
N ASP A 619 -11.27 -7.95 22.98
CA ASP A 619 -12.20 -7.81 24.10
C ASP A 619 -13.64 -7.55 23.61
N PHE A 620 -14.30 -8.61 23.12
CA PHE A 620 -15.70 -8.52 22.69
C PHE A 620 -16.69 -8.28 23.84
N ASN A 621 -16.29 -8.42 25.10
CA ASN A 621 -17.19 -8.24 26.24
C ASN A 621 -17.40 -6.76 26.57
N ASN A 622 -16.40 -5.92 26.34
CA ASN A 622 -16.47 -4.49 26.67
C ASN A 622 -16.44 -3.56 25.45
N VAL A 623 -16.32 -4.10 24.22
CA VAL A 623 -16.29 -3.27 23.01
C VAL A 623 -17.66 -2.64 22.70
N VAL A 624 -17.63 -1.39 22.25
CA VAL A 624 -18.81 -0.66 21.77
C VAL A 624 -19.06 -1.01 20.31
N ASN A 625 -20.28 -1.43 19.99
CA ASN A 625 -20.68 -1.64 18.60
C ASN A 625 -20.54 -0.34 17.81
N TYR A 626 -19.84 -0.41 16.69
CA TYR A 626 -19.66 0.71 15.79
C TYR A 626 -19.81 0.23 14.35
N ILE A 627 -20.73 0.86 13.65
CA ILE A 627 -20.95 0.65 12.23
C ILE A 627 -20.84 2.04 11.62
N GLU A 628 -19.83 2.25 10.79
CA GLU A 628 -19.69 3.54 10.13
C GLU A 628 -20.88 3.80 9.18
N PRO A 629 -21.62 4.90 9.36
CA PRO A 629 -22.97 5.06 8.81
C PRO A 629 -23.04 5.23 7.29
N THR A 630 -21.95 5.62 6.62
CA THR A 630 -21.96 5.93 5.18
C THR A 630 -21.14 4.96 4.34
N LYS A 631 -20.00 4.48 4.87
CA LYS A 631 -18.99 3.77 4.08
C LYS A 631 -18.63 2.39 4.60
N HIS A 632 -19.04 2.04 5.82
CA HIS A 632 -18.76 0.75 6.47
C HIS A 632 -17.26 0.37 6.45
N GLU A 633 -16.33 1.34 6.46
CA GLU A 633 -14.89 1.06 6.47
C GLU A 633 -14.48 0.48 7.81
N VAL A 634 -15.12 0.90 8.90
CA VAL A 634 -14.91 0.31 10.23
C VAL A 634 -16.22 -0.31 10.70
N ILE A 635 -16.19 -1.63 10.89
CA ILE A 635 -17.27 -2.37 11.52
C ILE A 635 -16.71 -3.06 12.76
N ILE A 636 -17.31 -2.77 13.90
CA ILE A 636 -17.06 -3.40 15.18
C ILE A 636 -18.39 -3.92 15.70
N ASN A 637 -18.53 -5.24 15.77
CA ASN A 637 -19.76 -5.91 16.19
C ASN A 637 -19.47 -6.96 17.27
N ASN A 638 -20.04 -6.79 18.46
CA ASN A 638 -19.97 -7.71 19.59
C ASN A 638 -21.17 -8.66 19.70
N ASP A 639 -22.18 -8.50 18.85
CA ASP A 639 -23.38 -9.33 18.87
C ASP A 639 -23.15 -10.57 17.99
N PRO A 640 -23.09 -11.78 18.58
CA PRO A 640 -22.84 -13.01 17.81
C PRO A 640 -24.01 -13.39 16.91
N SER A 641 -25.21 -12.83 17.11
CA SER A 641 -26.39 -13.08 16.26
C SER A 641 -26.39 -12.27 14.96
N LYS A 642 -25.57 -11.21 14.89
CA LYS A 642 -25.46 -10.34 13.71
C LYS A 642 -24.46 -10.91 12.73
N THR A 643 -24.91 -11.11 11.48
CA THR A 643 -24.04 -11.53 10.37
C THR A 643 -23.65 -10.32 9.53
N ILE A 644 -22.35 -10.15 9.28
CA ILE A 644 -21.86 -9.14 8.33
C ILE A 644 -21.94 -9.75 6.92
N ILE A 645 -22.53 -9.04 5.96
CA ILE A 645 -22.62 -9.53 4.57
C ILE A 645 -21.95 -8.53 3.64
N ILE A 646 -20.92 -8.97 2.93
CA ILE A 646 -20.24 -8.21 1.88
C ILE A 646 -20.94 -8.50 0.56
N TYR A 647 -21.69 -7.53 0.04
CA TYR A 647 -22.43 -7.62 -1.21
C TYR A 647 -21.62 -7.03 -2.36
N GLY A 648 -21.22 -7.87 -3.31
CA GLY A 648 -20.60 -7.48 -4.58
C GLY A 648 -21.62 -7.19 -5.69
N LYS A 649 -21.12 -7.00 -6.91
CA LYS A 649 -21.98 -6.83 -8.10
C LYS A 649 -22.92 -8.02 -8.25
N ASN A 650 -24.06 -7.76 -8.90
CA ASN A 650 -25.10 -8.74 -9.21
C ASN A 650 -25.83 -9.31 -7.98
N THR A 651 -25.66 -8.69 -6.81
CA THR A 651 -26.40 -9.02 -5.59
C THR A 651 -26.95 -7.75 -4.95
N ALA A 652 -28.20 -7.79 -4.50
CA ALA A 652 -28.83 -6.67 -3.81
C ALA A 652 -28.62 -6.80 -2.29
N PRO A 653 -28.28 -5.71 -1.58
CA PRO A 653 -28.23 -5.72 -0.13
C PRO A 653 -29.60 -6.07 0.46
N VAL A 654 -29.60 -6.90 1.51
CA VAL A 654 -30.77 -7.16 2.34
C VAL A 654 -30.40 -6.76 3.76
N ASP A 655 -30.91 -5.61 4.20
CA ASP A 655 -30.78 -5.18 5.59
C ASP A 655 -31.98 -5.67 6.39
N ASN A 656 -31.68 -6.34 7.51
CA ASN A 656 -32.68 -6.73 8.49
C ASN A 656 -32.08 -6.67 9.90
N SER A 657 -32.91 -6.94 10.91
CA SER A 657 -32.48 -6.90 12.31
C SER A 657 -31.38 -7.89 12.69
N THR A 658 -30.93 -8.77 11.79
CA THR A 658 -29.89 -9.79 12.03
C THR A 658 -28.67 -9.65 11.12
N THR A 659 -28.65 -8.65 10.24
CA THR A 659 -27.60 -8.49 9.22
C THR A 659 -27.05 -7.07 9.19
N ILE A 660 -25.78 -6.93 8.80
CA ILE A 660 -25.11 -5.66 8.55
C ILE A 660 -24.51 -5.74 7.15
N SER A 661 -25.02 -4.93 6.22
CA SER A 661 -24.61 -4.97 4.81
C SER A 661 -23.42 -4.06 4.52
N VAL A 662 -22.34 -4.64 4.02
CA VAL A 662 -21.22 -3.92 3.40
C VAL A 662 -21.47 -3.90 1.89
N ASN A 663 -21.91 -2.75 1.38
CA ASN A 663 -22.29 -2.61 -0.01
C ASN A 663 -21.08 -2.26 -0.89
N ALA A 664 -20.62 -3.21 -1.70
CA ALA A 664 -19.61 -3.01 -2.74
C ALA A 664 -20.30 -2.79 -4.10
N THR A 665 -21.12 -1.74 -4.23
CA THR A 665 -21.91 -1.45 -5.46
C THR A 665 -21.06 -1.35 -6.73
N SER A 666 -19.82 -0.89 -6.62
CA SER A 666 -18.84 -0.85 -7.73
C SER A 666 -18.14 -2.19 -7.98
N GLY A 667 -18.48 -3.23 -7.20
CA GLY A 667 -17.74 -4.49 -7.05
C GLY A 667 -16.53 -4.38 -6.14
N LYS A 668 -16.31 -3.23 -5.48
CA LYS A 668 -15.18 -2.99 -4.58
C LYS A 668 -15.64 -2.42 -3.25
N ALA A 669 -15.06 -2.91 -2.17
CA ALA A 669 -15.19 -2.36 -0.82
C ALA A 669 -13.82 -2.39 -0.13
N SER A 670 -13.63 -1.54 0.87
CA SER A 670 -12.39 -1.51 1.65
C SER A 670 -12.70 -1.22 3.10
N GLY A 671 -11.97 -1.83 4.04
CA GLY A 671 -12.16 -1.57 5.46
C GLY A 671 -11.53 -2.58 6.40
N ILE A 672 -11.97 -2.53 7.65
CA ILE A 672 -11.71 -3.52 8.68
C ILE A 672 -13.04 -3.94 9.32
N ILE A 673 -13.28 -5.25 9.32
CA ILE A 673 -14.42 -5.87 9.99
C ILE A 673 -13.87 -6.61 11.21
N VAL A 674 -14.32 -6.20 12.40
CA VAL A 674 -14.06 -6.89 13.67
C VAL A 674 -15.40 -7.35 14.22
N THR A 675 -15.68 -8.64 14.22
CA THR A 675 -17.00 -9.15 14.58
C THR A 675 -16.98 -10.40 15.44
N LYS A 676 -17.92 -10.49 16.39
CA LYS A 676 -18.21 -11.72 17.14
C LYS A 676 -19.08 -12.69 16.35
N GLY A 677 -19.82 -12.20 15.35
CA GLY A 677 -20.71 -12.98 14.50
C GLY A 677 -20.01 -13.53 13.26
N ASN A 678 -20.81 -13.99 12.30
CA ASN A 678 -20.34 -14.56 11.04
C ASN A 678 -20.14 -13.48 9.97
N VAL A 679 -19.35 -13.80 8.93
CA VAL A 679 -19.22 -12.98 7.72
C VAL A 679 -19.58 -13.80 6.48
N ILE A 680 -20.38 -13.24 5.58
CA ILE A 680 -20.75 -13.86 4.31
C ILE A 680 -20.33 -12.95 3.16
N ILE A 681 -19.76 -13.50 2.10
CA ILE A 681 -19.35 -12.78 0.89
C ILE A 681 -20.21 -13.27 -0.28
N LYS A 682 -20.90 -12.34 -0.94
CA LYS A 682 -21.83 -12.60 -2.05
C LYS A 682 -21.51 -11.72 -3.25
N GLY A 683 -21.82 -12.21 -4.45
CA GLY A 683 -21.61 -11.50 -5.70
C GLY A 683 -20.14 -11.36 -6.09
N GLU A 684 -19.89 -10.62 -7.17
CA GLU A 684 -18.53 -10.28 -7.59
C GLU A 684 -18.01 -9.13 -6.73
N ALA A 685 -17.15 -9.46 -5.76
CA ALA A 685 -16.66 -8.53 -4.75
C ALA A 685 -15.13 -8.55 -4.68
N THR A 686 -14.51 -7.36 -4.64
CA THR A 686 -13.12 -7.16 -4.23
C THR A 686 -13.10 -6.38 -2.93
N TYR A 687 -12.76 -7.02 -1.82
CA TYR A 687 -12.63 -6.40 -0.51
C TYR A 687 -11.16 -6.15 -0.18
N THR A 688 -10.78 -4.90 0.13
CA THR A 688 -9.40 -4.54 0.52
C THR A 688 -9.33 -4.21 2.02
N GLY A 689 -8.58 -4.99 2.79
CA GLY A 689 -8.35 -4.78 4.22
C GLY A 689 -8.40 -6.08 5.02
N SER A 690 -9.00 -6.05 6.21
CA SER A 690 -8.97 -7.18 7.16
C SER A 690 -10.36 -7.63 7.61
N ILE A 691 -10.58 -8.94 7.60
CA ILE A 691 -11.76 -9.59 8.18
C ILE A 691 -11.34 -10.37 9.42
N ILE A 692 -11.77 -9.91 10.59
CA ILE A 692 -11.47 -10.47 11.90
C ILE A 692 -12.79 -10.95 12.53
N ALA A 693 -13.00 -12.26 12.63
CA ALA A 693 -14.28 -12.82 13.05
C ALA A 693 -14.15 -13.92 14.12
N ALA A 694 -14.90 -13.82 15.23
CA ALA A 694 -15.04 -14.95 16.15
C ALA A 694 -15.98 -16.05 15.60
N GLY A 695 -16.82 -15.71 14.62
CA GLY A 695 -17.68 -16.66 13.91
C GLY A 695 -17.01 -17.26 12.66
N ASP A 696 -17.85 -17.80 11.77
CA ASP A 696 -17.42 -18.38 10.50
C ASP A 696 -17.35 -17.32 9.40
N VAL A 697 -16.56 -17.61 8.37
CA VAL A 697 -16.53 -16.82 7.12
C VAL A 697 -16.93 -17.72 5.96
N THR A 698 -17.92 -17.29 5.18
CA THR A 698 -18.43 -18.06 4.03
C THR A 698 -18.44 -17.25 2.75
N SER A 699 -17.85 -17.80 1.68
CA SER A 699 -18.05 -17.34 0.31
C SER A 699 -19.18 -18.13 -0.33
N GLU A 700 -20.22 -17.47 -0.85
CA GLU A 700 -21.36 -18.16 -1.49
C GLU A 700 -21.07 -18.67 -2.91
N ASN A 701 -21.75 -19.74 -3.29
CA ASN A 701 -21.68 -20.33 -4.62
C ASN A 701 -22.67 -19.66 -5.59
N ASP A 702 -22.43 -18.39 -5.91
CA ASP A 702 -23.20 -17.60 -6.88
C ASP A 702 -22.51 -17.53 -8.26
N GLY A 703 -21.43 -18.30 -8.45
CA GLY A 703 -20.63 -18.34 -9.68
C GLY A 703 -19.69 -17.15 -9.90
N ALA A 704 -19.75 -16.11 -9.06
CA ALA A 704 -18.94 -14.90 -9.18
C ALA A 704 -17.59 -15.01 -8.46
N LEU A 705 -16.58 -14.29 -8.98
CA LEU A 705 -15.25 -14.21 -8.39
C LEU A 705 -15.23 -13.25 -7.21
N LYS A 706 -14.76 -13.75 -6.06
CA LYS A 706 -14.55 -12.95 -4.85
C LYS A 706 -13.07 -12.82 -4.58
N LYS A 707 -12.62 -11.60 -4.29
CA LYS A 707 -11.22 -11.26 -4.05
C LYS A 707 -11.09 -10.56 -2.71
N ILE A 708 -10.20 -11.03 -1.87
CA ILE A 708 -9.75 -10.34 -0.67
C ILE A 708 -8.31 -9.87 -0.91
N LYS A 709 -8.05 -8.59 -0.69
CA LYS A 709 -6.72 -8.01 -0.79
C LYS A 709 -6.33 -7.42 0.55
N TYR A 710 -5.08 -7.54 0.93
CA TYR A 710 -4.58 -7.01 2.18
C TYR A 710 -3.46 -5.99 1.93
N ASP A 711 -3.57 -4.84 2.59
CA ASP A 711 -2.52 -3.83 2.67
C ASP A 711 -2.35 -3.43 4.14
N MET A 712 -1.20 -3.78 4.70
CA MET A 712 -0.85 -3.52 6.10
C MET A 712 -0.88 -2.03 6.44
N ASN A 713 -0.39 -1.17 5.55
CA ASN A 713 -0.35 0.27 5.79
C ASN A 713 -1.74 0.88 5.71
N TYR A 714 -2.61 0.37 4.82
CA TYR A 714 -4.02 0.76 4.79
C TYR A 714 -4.72 0.42 6.11
N VAL A 715 -4.63 -0.84 6.57
CA VAL A 715 -5.29 -1.30 7.81
C VAL A 715 -4.79 -0.52 9.03
N TYR A 716 -3.47 -0.31 9.17
CA TYR A 716 -2.91 0.46 10.29
C TYR A 716 -3.39 1.91 10.29
N ARG A 717 -3.45 2.57 9.13
CA ARG A 717 -3.96 3.95 9.05
C ARG A 717 -5.45 4.04 9.32
N LEU A 718 -6.24 3.07 8.86
CA LEU A 718 -7.67 3.03 9.12
C LEU A 718 -7.96 2.92 10.62
N ILE A 719 -7.20 2.07 11.31
CA ILE A 719 -7.26 1.95 12.78
C ILE A 719 -6.77 3.22 13.46
N ALA A 720 -5.66 3.81 13.01
CA ALA A 720 -5.09 5.01 13.61
C ALA A 720 -6.04 6.22 13.51
N ARG A 721 -6.68 6.44 12.35
CA ARG A 721 -7.70 7.49 12.14
C ARG A 721 -8.94 7.28 12.99
N ASN A 722 -9.30 6.03 13.22
CA ASN A 722 -10.48 5.66 14.00
C ASN A 722 -10.13 5.16 15.40
N TYR A 723 -8.97 5.53 15.95
CA TYR A 723 -8.40 4.90 17.15
C TYR A 723 -9.34 4.91 18.35
N GLU A 724 -10.10 5.99 18.53
CA GLU A 724 -11.07 6.11 19.62
C GLU A 724 -12.25 5.13 19.48
N LYS A 725 -12.57 4.67 18.26
CA LYS A 725 -13.58 3.63 18.02
C LYS A 725 -13.10 2.23 18.40
N PHE A 726 -11.79 2.03 18.43
CA PHE A 726 -11.14 0.79 18.88
C PHE A 726 -10.84 0.82 20.38
N LYS A 727 -11.52 1.66 21.15
CA LYS A 727 -11.48 1.63 22.62
C LYS A 727 -12.78 1.07 23.18
N ASN A 728 -12.65 0.30 24.24
CA ASN A 728 -13.77 -0.19 25.03
C ASN A 728 -14.34 0.94 25.92
N ASN A 729 -15.42 0.65 26.66
CA ASN A 729 -16.08 1.61 27.56
C ASN A 729 -15.15 2.20 28.65
N SER A 730 -14.06 1.52 28.97
CA SER A 730 -13.05 1.97 29.94
C SER A 730 -11.90 2.75 29.29
N GLY A 731 -11.99 3.05 27.99
CA GLY A 731 -10.94 3.75 27.24
C GLY A 731 -9.72 2.89 26.90
N GLN A 732 -9.77 1.58 27.17
CA GLN A 732 -8.70 0.65 26.83
C GLN A 732 -8.86 0.16 25.39
N TYR A 733 -7.73 -0.10 24.72
CA TYR A 733 -7.74 -0.60 23.35
C TYR A 733 -8.36 -2.01 23.28
N ILE A 734 -9.20 -2.26 22.28
CA ILE A 734 -9.98 -3.51 22.20
C ILE A 734 -9.14 -4.72 21.80
N PHE A 735 -8.00 -4.48 21.13
CA PHE A 735 -7.06 -5.54 20.82
C PHE A 735 -6.08 -5.72 21.98
N ASP A 736 -5.77 -6.98 22.29
CA ASP A 736 -4.77 -7.29 23.30
C ASP A 736 -3.44 -6.63 22.96
N SER A 737 -2.96 -5.81 23.91
CA SER A 737 -1.77 -4.97 23.80
C SER A 737 -0.58 -5.55 24.55
N SER A 738 -0.72 -6.71 25.21
CA SER A 738 0.32 -7.32 26.04
C SER A 738 1.54 -7.82 25.26
N ILE A 739 1.59 -7.65 23.93
CA ILE A 739 2.42 -8.49 23.04
C ILE A 739 3.29 -7.71 22.04
N GLN A 740 3.13 -6.41 21.79
CA GLN A 740 3.94 -5.75 20.74
C GLN A 740 4.26 -4.28 21.02
N GLU A 741 5.37 -3.84 20.42
CA GLU A 741 5.84 -2.45 20.45
C GLU A 741 4.83 -1.51 19.78
N PRO A 742 4.58 -0.32 20.36
CA PRO A 742 3.77 0.71 19.73
C PRO A 742 4.37 1.10 18.38
N LYS A 743 3.56 1.09 17.32
CA LYS A 743 3.92 1.63 16.01
C LYS A 743 3.34 3.02 15.88
N VAL A 744 4.22 4.00 15.64
CA VAL A 744 3.81 5.36 15.31
C VAL A 744 3.36 5.40 13.86
N ILE A 745 2.10 5.77 13.64
CA ILE A 745 1.50 5.97 12.33
C ILE A 745 1.30 7.47 12.13
N GLU A 746 1.81 7.97 11.01
CA GLU A 746 1.60 9.35 10.58
C GLU A 746 0.26 9.42 9.84
N ILE A 747 -0.60 10.32 10.30
CA ILE A 747 -1.90 10.63 9.73
C ILE A 747 -1.81 12.08 9.23
N ASN A 748 -1.76 12.24 7.91
CA ASN A 748 -1.72 13.58 7.30
C ASN A 748 -3.16 14.00 7.03
N ASP A 749 -3.70 14.91 7.82
CA ASP A 749 -5.11 15.29 7.72
C ASP A 749 -5.31 16.59 6.94
N GLU A 750 -4.45 17.59 7.12
CA GLU A 750 -4.61 18.91 6.50
C GLU A 750 -3.28 19.53 6.08
N VAL A 751 -3.32 20.34 5.01
CA VAL A 751 -2.21 21.22 4.61
C VAL A 751 -2.61 22.66 4.89
N SER A 752 -1.92 23.32 5.80
CA SER A 752 -2.19 24.73 6.12
C SER A 752 -1.00 25.62 5.75
N ILE A 753 -1.29 26.88 5.50
CA ILE A 753 -0.26 27.93 5.45
C ILE A 753 0.04 28.31 6.90
N GLY A 754 1.31 28.51 7.23
CA GLY A 754 1.71 28.81 8.60
C GLY A 754 1.16 30.15 9.10
N GLY A 755 0.31 30.10 10.13
CA GLY A 755 0.11 31.16 11.11
C GLY A 755 -0.58 32.43 10.63
N ASN A 756 -1.79 32.66 11.17
CA ASN A 756 -2.42 33.98 11.30
C ASN A 756 -1.42 35.02 11.84
N ASP A 757 -0.96 35.93 10.98
CA ASP A 757 -0.88 37.38 11.22
C ASP A 757 -0.12 38.01 10.06
N THR A 758 -0.83 38.66 9.13
CA THR A 758 -0.41 39.84 8.33
C THR A 758 1.00 39.90 7.69
N ALA A 759 1.79 38.83 7.71
CA ALA A 759 3.20 38.81 7.35
C ALA A 759 3.46 37.69 6.33
N HIS A 760 2.79 37.77 5.18
CA HIS A 760 3.41 37.21 3.98
C HIS A 760 4.79 37.82 3.86
N ASN A 761 5.82 37.00 3.64
CA ASN A 761 7.18 37.53 3.43
C ASN A 761 7.11 38.60 2.34
N ASN A 762 7.34 39.86 2.69
CA ASN A 762 7.40 40.95 1.73
C ASN A 762 8.53 40.61 0.77
N ILE A 763 8.16 40.11 -0.42
CA ILE A 763 9.09 39.82 -1.51
C ILE A 763 9.53 41.18 -2.07
N SER A 764 10.33 41.94 -1.34
CA SER A 764 10.72 43.31 -1.71
C SER A 764 12.13 43.40 -2.30
N ASP A 765 12.84 42.28 -2.45
CA ASP A 765 14.17 42.30 -3.06
C ASP A 765 14.10 42.28 -4.60
N LYS A 766 14.26 43.48 -5.19
CA LYS A 766 14.58 43.77 -6.60
C LYS A 766 13.65 43.17 -7.67
N ILE A 767 12.34 43.20 -7.45
CA ILE A 767 11.33 42.83 -8.47
C ILE A 767 11.40 43.75 -9.71
N ILE A 768 11.65 45.05 -9.50
CA ILE A 768 11.73 46.06 -10.56
C ILE A 768 13.19 46.42 -10.81
N ALA A 769 13.68 46.20 -12.04
CA ALA A 769 15.01 46.59 -12.47
C ALA A 769 14.95 47.79 -13.41
N LYS A 770 15.76 48.83 -13.15
CA LYS A 770 15.90 50.04 -14.00
C LYS A 770 17.09 49.86 -14.95
N SER A 771 16.90 50.12 -16.24
CA SER A 771 17.97 50.11 -17.23
C SER A 771 17.78 51.16 -18.33
N ARG A 772 18.82 51.37 -19.15
CA ARG A 772 18.77 52.20 -20.37
C ARG A 772 18.28 53.64 -20.17
N TRP A 773 18.59 54.25 -19.03
CA TRP A 773 18.30 55.67 -18.80
C TRP A 773 19.03 56.54 -19.82
N ARG A 774 18.29 57.41 -20.50
CA ARG A 774 18.85 58.33 -21.50
C ARG A 774 18.01 59.59 -21.63
N ILE A 775 18.68 60.69 -21.98
CA ILE A 775 18.01 61.88 -22.50
C ILE A 775 17.62 61.59 -23.95
N VAL A 776 16.33 61.67 -24.27
CA VAL A 776 15.83 61.52 -25.64
C VAL A 776 15.95 62.88 -26.31
N LYS A 777 16.68 62.91 -27.44
CA LYS A 777 16.93 64.15 -28.19
C LYS A 777 15.70 64.62 -28.93
#